data_AF-A0A2H6FWL0-F1
#
_entry.id   AF-A0A2H6FWL0-F1
#
_cell.length_a   1.000
_cell.length_b   1.000
_cell.length_c   1.000
_cell.angle_alpha   90.00
_cell.angle_beta   90.00
_cell.angle_gamma   90.00
#
_symmetry.space_group_name_H-M   'P 1'
#
loop_
_entity.id
_entity.type
_entity.pdbx_description
1 polymer ?
#
loop_
_entity_poly.entity_id
_entity_poly.type
_entity_poly.pdbx_seq_one_letter_code
_entity_poly.pdbx_strand_id
1 'polypeptide(L)'
;MSYEKLKAFIAENLTDKKLIIVSNREPYSHKKAGLNIKVDKPAGGLTSVLDEVLRAVGGTWVAWGSASGDRNVVDKNSRVRVPPAGPSYTLKRVWLSDSEVENYYHGYSNRVLWPLCHIALDKLYFRKKYWDDYKKANAAFARSVLEEADERSLIWIHDYHLCLVPKKLKEARPGLTIAQFWHIPWPDHSVFRICPQSREILEALLSNDLLGFQLPLFVKNFMDCVNESLDDAAIDYRSSTISYKGHKTKLEAFPISVDYNKFRDLALNTKTFTAMNQLKDRYDLTQKFIGLGVDRLEYTKGLIKRLQAIDLFFDRYPRFKDRFTFFQIAVPTRMKEPYISYKAMVEGLVRKINKKYSSENWNPIVYRDVKAEHEDLAVYYRMADIAVISSVYDGMNLVAKEFVSAQVDGKGVLLLSEFAGAAEELEGAILVNPYDIEEFSDSIKKALEMSVREKKSRMKTLQRQVKEKDVYTWIYDVLGQMLLISGKKVRRCSYLFENIGTIPRNRIFLFLDYDGTVTPIVKTPDKAVMSEEMRSLIIKLQQTVPVAIISGRALNDLKQMVNIENMIYAGNHGAEIWDGTRLVKGKRASSSQKAMKQIIHELRTSLSAISGVVIEDKGITASIHFRMVSERNTGRVLDIFWSIADKYKDSFMVTTGKKVLEIRPRGIWNKGDAVKWICKNFGRKRIPVYVGDDTTDEDAFRAIKGKGIGICVGWNPESDYYLKTQDEVKQLIKVIGNFKS
;
A
#
# COMPACT_ATOMS: atom_id res chain seq x y z
N MET A 1 15.63 3.93 -9.78
CA MET A 1 16.30 5.01 -9.01
C MET A 1 17.80 4.89 -9.30
N SER A 2 18.71 5.19 -8.38
CA SER A 2 20.03 4.55 -8.31
C SER A 2 20.45 4.42 -6.85
N TYR A 3 21.31 3.45 -6.52
CA TYR A 3 21.71 3.19 -5.14
C TYR A 3 22.36 4.42 -4.47
N GLU A 4 23.24 5.14 -5.17
CA GLU A 4 23.86 6.37 -4.63
C GLU A 4 22.86 7.52 -4.44
N LYS A 5 21.84 7.66 -5.30
CA LYS A 5 20.76 8.63 -5.09
C LYS A 5 19.88 8.24 -3.90
N LEU A 6 19.61 6.94 -3.73
CA LEU A 6 18.90 6.43 -2.56
C LEU A 6 19.70 6.71 -1.27
N LYS A 7 21.03 6.46 -1.25
CA LYS A 7 21.90 6.82 -0.11
C LYS A 7 21.85 8.32 0.20
N ALA A 8 21.90 9.18 -0.81
CA ALA A 8 21.88 10.63 -0.63
C ALA A 8 20.56 11.09 0.03
N PHE A 9 19.42 10.67 -0.53
CA PHE A 9 18.09 10.90 0.06
C PHE A 9 18.01 10.37 1.49
N ILE A 10 18.51 9.15 1.72
CA ILE A 10 18.55 8.51 3.04
C ILE A 10 19.37 9.34 4.04
N ALA A 11 20.58 9.77 3.68
CA ALA A 11 21.46 10.52 4.57
C ALA A 11 20.90 11.92 4.90
N GLU A 12 20.24 12.56 3.94
CA GLU A 12 19.58 13.85 4.09
C GLU A 12 18.30 13.78 4.95
N ASN A 13 17.50 12.71 4.83
CA ASN A 13 16.13 12.67 5.38
C ASN A 13 15.96 11.72 6.59
N LEU A 14 16.94 10.85 6.90
CA LEU A 14 16.88 9.90 8.03
C LEU A 14 17.95 10.12 9.09
N THR A 15 18.77 11.18 9.00
CA THR A 15 19.89 11.44 9.93
C THR A 15 19.46 11.64 11.39
N ASP A 16 18.24 12.12 11.64
CA ASP A 16 17.66 12.24 12.99
C ASP A 16 16.72 11.08 13.36
N LYS A 17 16.52 10.10 12.47
CA LYS A 17 15.58 8.98 12.63
C LYS A 17 16.30 7.67 12.93
N LYS A 18 15.62 6.76 13.62
CA LYS A 18 16.09 5.37 13.81
C LYS A 18 15.25 4.42 12.97
N LEU A 19 15.78 3.94 11.84
CA LEU A 19 15.11 2.89 11.07
C LEU A 19 15.20 1.55 11.81
N ILE A 20 14.05 0.89 11.99
CA ILE A 20 13.93 -0.45 12.55
C ILE A 20 13.17 -1.34 11.55
N ILE A 21 13.88 -2.25 10.91
CA ILE A 21 13.29 -3.25 9.99
C ILE A 21 12.88 -4.49 10.79
N VAL A 22 11.70 -5.05 10.51
CA VAL A 22 11.15 -6.21 11.24
C VAL A 22 10.70 -7.27 10.24
N SER A 23 11.29 -8.46 10.26
CA SER A 23 10.92 -9.56 9.34
C SER A 23 11.12 -10.94 9.96
N ASN A 24 10.33 -11.92 9.51
CA ASN A 24 10.43 -13.29 10.01
C ASN A 24 11.77 -14.01 9.65
N ARG A 25 12.50 -13.52 8.64
CA ARG A 25 13.84 -14.02 8.30
C ARG A 25 14.90 -12.96 8.57
N GLU A 26 16.06 -13.41 9.02
CA GLU A 26 17.24 -12.61 9.33
C GLU A 26 18.18 -12.45 8.11
N PRO A 27 18.93 -11.33 8.00
CA PRO A 27 19.87 -11.09 6.90
C PRO A 27 21.17 -11.89 6.99
N TYR A 28 21.55 -12.34 8.19
CA TYR A 28 22.74 -13.17 8.43
C TYR A 28 22.37 -14.23 9.46
N SER A 29 22.55 -15.51 9.11
CA SER A 29 22.37 -16.64 10.01
C SER A 29 23.71 -17.27 10.34
N HIS A 30 23.87 -17.79 11.57
CA HIS A 30 25.12 -18.30 12.09
C HIS A 30 24.95 -19.80 12.41
N LYS A 31 25.73 -20.64 11.73
CA LYS A 31 25.59 -22.11 11.75
C LYS A 31 26.84 -22.75 12.32
N LYS A 32 26.66 -23.68 13.25
CA LYS A 32 27.77 -24.48 13.79
C LYS A 32 28.36 -25.37 12.72
N ALA A 33 29.68 -25.40 12.62
CA ALA A 33 30.49 -26.18 11.70
C ALA A 33 31.64 -26.80 12.52
N GLY A 34 31.34 -27.88 13.24
CA GLY A 34 32.21 -28.36 14.33
C GLY A 34 32.28 -27.32 15.45
N LEU A 35 33.50 -26.98 15.88
CA LEU A 35 33.77 -25.92 16.86
C LEU A 35 33.62 -24.51 16.28
N ASN A 36 33.63 -24.35 14.94
CA ASN A 36 33.58 -23.07 14.27
C ASN A 36 32.14 -22.61 14.00
N ILE A 37 31.95 -21.30 13.81
CA ILE A 37 30.67 -20.70 13.40
C ILE A 37 30.81 -20.18 11.97
N LYS A 38 30.07 -20.78 11.03
CA LYS A 38 29.96 -20.29 9.66
C LYS A 38 28.80 -19.31 9.54
N VAL A 39 29.07 -18.14 8.98
CA VAL A 39 28.04 -17.17 8.57
C VAL A 39 27.43 -17.64 7.25
N ASP A 40 26.10 -17.61 7.14
CA ASP A 40 25.32 -17.94 5.96
C ASP A 40 24.34 -16.79 5.68
N LYS A 41 24.58 -16.05 4.60
CA LYS A 41 23.72 -14.95 4.12
C LYS A 41 22.69 -15.52 3.15
N PRO A 42 21.38 -15.24 3.29
CA PRO A 42 20.38 -15.76 2.37
C PRO A 42 20.61 -15.27 0.93
N ALA A 43 20.46 -16.20 -0.02
CA ALA A 43 20.40 -15.93 -1.45
C ALA A 43 19.23 -14.98 -1.77
N GLY A 44 19.54 -13.71 -2.00
CA GLY A 44 18.71 -12.84 -2.82
C GLY A 44 17.45 -12.20 -2.23
N GLY A 45 16.65 -11.69 -3.17
CA GLY A 45 15.40 -10.96 -2.92
C GLY A 45 15.54 -9.78 -1.95
N LEU A 46 14.40 -9.42 -1.35
CA LEU A 46 14.25 -8.32 -0.39
C LEU A 46 15.37 -8.25 0.66
N THR A 47 15.76 -9.40 1.25
CA THR A 47 16.69 -9.41 2.38
C THR A 47 18.08 -8.90 2.01
N SER A 48 18.53 -9.14 0.78
CA SER A 48 19.82 -8.66 0.28
C SER A 48 19.86 -7.14 0.11
N VAL A 49 18.72 -6.51 -0.17
CA VAL A 49 18.60 -5.08 -0.49
C VAL A 49 18.25 -4.24 0.73
N LEU A 50 17.42 -4.74 1.66
CA LEU A 50 17.22 -4.10 2.96
C LEU A 50 18.50 -4.12 3.82
N ASP A 51 19.39 -5.10 3.60
CA ASP A 51 20.75 -5.09 4.16
C ASP A 51 21.57 -3.92 3.62
N GLU A 52 21.53 -3.65 2.31
CA GLU A 52 22.20 -2.50 1.70
C GLU A 52 21.64 -1.17 2.26
N VAL A 53 20.34 -1.07 2.54
CA VAL A 53 19.71 0.08 3.22
C VAL A 53 20.22 0.27 4.65
N LEU A 54 20.15 -0.76 5.51
CA LEU A 54 20.64 -0.66 6.89
C LEU A 54 22.17 -0.51 6.97
N ARG A 55 22.91 -0.93 5.95
CA ARG A 55 24.35 -0.61 5.83
C ARG A 55 24.61 0.86 5.54
N ALA A 56 23.64 1.61 4.99
CA ALA A 56 23.73 3.05 4.80
C ALA A 56 23.25 3.87 6.02
N VAL A 57 22.18 3.47 6.72
CA VAL A 57 21.65 4.20 7.91
C VAL A 57 22.17 3.73 9.27
N GLY A 58 22.76 2.53 9.36
CA GLY A 58 22.88 1.85 10.64
C GLY A 58 21.52 1.30 11.09
N GLY A 59 20.98 1.81 12.21
CA GLY A 59 19.67 1.36 12.71
C GLY A 59 19.65 -0.07 13.26
N THR A 60 18.51 -0.74 13.18
CA THR A 60 18.33 -2.09 13.74
C THR A 60 17.44 -2.98 12.87
N TRP A 61 17.81 -4.25 12.70
CA TRP A 61 16.94 -5.29 12.13
C TRP A 61 16.48 -6.22 13.25
N VAL A 62 15.18 -6.39 13.44
CA VAL A 62 14.58 -7.38 14.36
C VAL A 62 14.11 -8.60 13.55
N ALA A 63 14.66 -9.77 13.82
CA ALA A 63 14.34 -11.01 13.09
C ALA A 63 14.39 -12.26 13.99
N TRP A 64 13.73 -13.34 13.59
CA TRP A 64 13.85 -14.64 14.28
C TRP A 64 15.25 -15.22 14.05
N GLY A 65 15.99 -15.47 15.15
CA GLY A 65 17.26 -16.21 15.13
C GLY A 65 17.00 -17.69 14.92
N SER A 66 17.33 -18.20 13.73
CA SER A 66 16.81 -19.45 13.17
C SER A 66 17.86 -20.55 12.94
N ALA A 67 19.14 -20.28 13.23
CA ALA A 67 20.27 -21.17 12.99
C ALA A 67 21.04 -21.59 14.27
N SER A 68 21.74 -22.73 14.17
CA SER A 68 22.29 -23.49 15.31
C SER A 68 23.40 -22.80 16.13
N GLY A 69 24.01 -21.74 15.58
CA GLY A 69 25.03 -20.90 16.22
C GLY A 69 24.56 -19.49 16.55
N ASP A 70 23.32 -19.10 16.25
CA ASP A 70 22.85 -17.72 16.43
C ASP A 70 22.89 -17.24 17.89
N ARG A 71 22.65 -18.14 18.84
CA ARG A 71 22.73 -17.88 20.29
C ARG A 71 24.18 -17.72 20.77
N ASN A 72 25.18 -18.15 20.00
CA ASN A 72 26.59 -18.12 20.37
C ASN A 72 27.30 -16.83 19.95
N VAL A 73 26.65 -15.92 19.22
CA VAL A 73 27.24 -14.69 18.68
C VAL A 73 26.54 -13.40 19.12
N VAL A 74 25.55 -13.49 20.03
CA VAL A 74 24.79 -12.34 20.52
C VAL A 74 25.25 -11.86 21.89
N ASP A 75 25.01 -10.58 22.18
CA ASP A 75 25.13 -10.02 23.52
C ASP A 75 23.98 -10.46 24.44
N LYS A 76 24.04 -10.02 25.71
CA LYS A 76 22.99 -10.25 26.72
C LYS A 76 21.60 -9.70 26.33
N ASN A 77 21.52 -8.80 25.35
CA ASN A 77 20.30 -8.20 24.84
C ASN A 77 19.80 -8.89 23.55
N SER A 78 20.40 -10.04 23.18
CA SER A 78 20.16 -10.76 21.92
C SER A 78 20.51 -9.98 20.65
N ARG A 79 21.48 -9.06 20.73
CA ARG A 79 21.99 -8.26 19.60
C ARG A 79 23.31 -8.83 19.07
N VAL A 80 23.49 -8.83 17.75
CA VAL A 80 24.79 -9.01 17.08
C VAL A 80 25.00 -7.86 16.09
N ARG A 81 26.23 -7.39 15.93
CA ARG A 81 26.57 -6.35 14.93
C ARG A 81 26.84 -6.98 13.58
N VAL A 82 26.32 -6.39 12.51
CA VAL A 82 26.35 -6.95 11.14
C VAL A 82 26.61 -5.85 10.09
N PRO A 83 27.15 -6.18 8.90
CA PRO A 83 27.73 -7.48 8.52
C PRO A 83 28.97 -7.84 9.37
N PRO A 84 29.30 -9.12 9.58
CA PRO A 84 30.47 -9.50 10.39
C PRO A 84 31.80 -8.92 9.88
N ALA A 85 31.95 -8.79 8.56
CA ALA A 85 33.02 -8.02 7.94
C ALA A 85 32.60 -6.54 7.79
N GLY A 86 33.00 -5.69 8.74
CA GLY A 86 32.67 -4.26 8.79
C GLY A 86 31.28 -3.95 9.38
N PRO A 87 31.07 -4.10 10.70
CA PRO A 87 29.72 -4.14 11.27
C PRO A 87 29.06 -2.76 11.43
N SER A 88 28.21 -2.38 10.48
CA SER A 88 27.57 -1.06 10.40
C SER A 88 26.23 -0.94 11.15
N TYR A 89 25.46 -2.02 11.28
CA TYR A 89 24.13 -2.01 11.95
C TYR A 89 23.96 -3.15 12.96
N THR A 90 22.82 -3.15 13.66
CA THR A 90 22.48 -4.13 14.70
C THR A 90 21.43 -5.12 14.20
N LEU A 91 21.69 -6.42 14.33
CA LEU A 91 20.69 -7.48 14.19
C LEU A 91 20.26 -7.95 15.59
N LYS A 92 19.01 -7.66 15.94
CA LYS A 92 18.32 -8.08 17.17
C LYS A 92 17.56 -9.38 16.89
N ARG A 93 17.87 -10.43 17.66
CA ARG A 93 17.26 -11.74 17.49
C ARG A 93 16.09 -11.97 18.43
N VAL A 94 14.97 -12.36 17.83
CA VAL A 94 13.78 -12.90 18.49
C VAL A 94 13.99 -14.41 18.64
N TRP A 95 13.76 -14.93 19.84
CA TRP A 95 13.80 -16.35 20.12
C TRP A 95 12.39 -16.93 20.20
N LEU A 96 12.18 -18.04 19.50
CA LEU A 96 10.94 -18.81 19.53
C LEU A 96 11.27 -20.22 20.04
N SER A 97 10.34 -20.86 20.76
CA SER A 97 10.42 -22.29 21.09
C SER A 97 10.07 -23.15 19.88
N ASP A 98 10.44 -24.44 19.89
CA ASP A 98 10.11 -25.36 18.79
C ASP A 98 8.59 -25.52 18.60
N SER A 99 7.81 -25.43 19.70
CA SER A 99 6.34 -25.40 19.63
C SER A 99 5.86 -24.17 18.85
N GLU A 100 6.44 -23.00 19.10
CA GLU A 100 6.07 -21.77 18.38
C GLU A 100 6.56 -21.82 16.93
N VAL A 101 7.80 -22.24 16.65
CA VAL A 101 8.28 -22.43 15.26
C VAL A 101 7.33 -23.36 14.48
N GLU A 102 6.86 -24.44 15.10
CA GLU A 102 5.91 -25.34 14.47
C GLU A 102 4.53 -24.71 14.27
N ASN A 103 3.96 -24.06 15.29
CA ASN A 103 2.56 -23.62 15.23
C ASN A 103 2.37 -22.24 14.60
N TYR A 104 3.35 -21.33 14.72
CA TYR A 104 3.36 -20.01 14.07
C TYR A 104 3.91 -20.06 12.64
N TYR A 105 5.11 -20.63 12.41
CA TYR A 105 5.74 -20.59 11.09
C TYR A 105 5.26 -21.75 10.22
N HIS A 106 5.43 -23.01 10.63
CA HIS A 106 4.96 -24.13 9.83
C HIS A 106 3.43 -24.25 9.79
N GLY A 107 2.76 -23.91 10.90
CA GLY A 107 1.31 -23.82 11.06
C GLY A 107 0.72 -22.53 10.47
N TYR A 108 0.33 -21.58 11.32
CA TYR A 108 -0.55 -20.47 10.93
C TYR A 108 -0.09 -19.70 9.69
N SER A 109 1.20 -19.33 9.64
CA SER A 109 1.79 -18.62 8.52
C SER A 109 1.67 -19.43 7.22
N ASN A 110 2.14 -20.68 7.20
CA ASN A 110 2.33 -21.44 5.96
C ASN A 110 1.24 -22.50 5.65
N ARG A 111 0.23 -22.65 6.52
CA ARG A 111 -0.97 -23.50 6.35
C ARG A 111 -2.31 -22.77 6.52
N VAL A 112 -2.35 -21.54 7.03
CA VAL A 112 -3.57 -20.71 7.04
C VAL A 112 -3.39 -19.51 6.11
N LEU A 113 -2.52 -18.57 6.47
CA LEU A 113 -2.38 -17.30 5.73
C LEU A 113 -1.84 -17.50 4.31
N TRP A 114 -0.77 -18.29 4.14
CA TRP A 114 -0.22 -18.55 2.81
C TRP A 114 -1.24 -19.16 1.83
N PRO A 115 -1.90 -20.30 2.10
CA PRO A 115 -2.89 -20.84 1.16
C PRO A 115 -4.11 -19.94 0.96
N LEU A 116 -4.62 -19.29 2.02
CA LEU A 116 -5.73 -18.34 1.93
C LEU A 116 -5.44 -17.20 0.94
N CYS A 117 -4.31 -16.51 1.13
CA CYS A 117 -3.94 -15.36 0.32
C CYS A 117 -3.48 -15.74 -1.09
N HIS A 118 -3.16 -17.02 -1.34
CA HIS A 118 -2.90 -17.55 -2.68
C HIS A 118 -4.09 -18.31 -3.30
N ILE A 119 -5.28 -18.19 -2.70
CA ILE A 119 -6.55 -18.82 -3.16
C ILE A 119 -6.44 -20.36 -3.30
N ALA A 120 -5.44 -20.96 -2.64
CA ALA A 120 -5.19 -22.41 -2.60
C ALA A 120 -5.97 -23.03 -1.43
N LEU A 121 -7.29 -22.87 -1.46
CA LEU A 121 -8.20 -23.20 -0.34
C LEU A 121 -8.18 -24.68 0.03
N ASP A 122 -7.88 -25.56 -0.92
CA ASP A 122 -7.69 -26.99 -0.71
C ASP A 122 -6.44 -27.35 0.13
N LYS A 123 -5.51 -26.40 0.31
CA LYS A 123 -4.31 -26.55 1.17
C LYS A 123 -4.47 -25.88 2.54
N LEU A 124 -5.53 -25.09 2.74
CA LEU A 124 -5.83 -24.38 3.98
C LEU A 124 -6.12 -25.38 5.10
N TYR A 125 -5.42 -25.23 6.22
CA TYR A 125 -5.58 -26.10 7.39
C TYR A 125 -5.39 -25.32 8.68
N PHE A 126 -6.50 -25.07 9.38
CA PHE A 126 -6.55 -24.33 10.64
C PHE A 126 -6.53 -25.25 11.86
N ARG A 127 -5.83 -24.80 12.92
CA ARG A 127 -5.91 -25.35 14.28
C ARG A 127 -5.86 -24.20 15.27
N LYS A 128 -6.63 -24.25 16.37
CA LYS A 128 -6.63 -23.20 17.41
C LYS A 128 -5.22 -22.90 17.95
N LYS A 129 -4.42 -23.95 18.22
CA LYS A 129 -3.01 -23.85 18.65
C LYS A 129 -2.09 -23.10 17.67
N TYR A 130 -2.40 -23.11 16.37
CA TYR A 130 -1.68 -22.30 15.38
C TYR A 130 -1.88 -20.79 15.65
N TRP A 131 -3.12 -20.35 15.92
CA TRP A 131 -3.38 -18.95 16.27
C TRP A 131 -2.79 -18.55 17.62
N ASP A 132 -2.89 -19.44 18.62
CA ASP A 132 -2.40 -19.15 19.97
C ASP A 132 -0.87 -18.95 20.00
N ASP A 133 -0.10 -19.74 19.26
CA ASP A 133 1.35 -19.51 19.12
C ASP A 133 1.70 -18.39 18.13
N TYR A 134 0.88 -18.14 17.09
CA TYR A 134 1.06 -16.98 16.21
C TYR A 134 0.95 -15.66 16.99
N LYS A 135 0.00 -15.56 17.93
CA LYS A 135 -0.10 -14.44 18.89
C LYS A 135 1.15 -14.31 19.79
N LYS A 136 1.71 -15.43 20.28
CA LYS A 136 2.94 -15.42 21.10
C LYS A 136 4.16 -14.94 20.31
N ALA A 137 4.39 -15.51 19.13
CA ALA A 137 5.49 -15.12 18.26
C ALA A 137 5.42 -13.63 17.91
N ASN A 138 4.25 -13.14 17.49
CA ASN A 138 4.04 -11.70 17.23
C ASN A 138 4.26 -10.84 18.49
N ALA A 139 3.94 -11.33 19.69
CA ALA A 139 4.25 -10.62 20.94
C ALA A 139 5.75 -10.61 21.28
N ALA A 140 6.49 -11.69 20.97
CA ALA A 140 7.94 -11.74 21.10
C ALA A 140 8.63 -10.75 20.14
N PHE A 141 8.21 -10.73 18.87
CA PHE A 141 8.64 -9.72 17.89
C PHE A 141 8.35 -8.29 18.37
N ALA A 142 7.11 -7.99 18.79
CA ALA A 142 6.75 -6.66 19.26
C ALA A 142 7.56 -6.22 20.50
N ARG A 143 7.82 -7.12 21.45
CA ARG A 143 8.69 -6.85 22.61
C ARG A 143 10.11 -6.52 22.18
N SER A 144 10.71 -7.35 21.33
CA SER A 144 12.07 -7.12 20.82
C SER A 144 12.19 -5.86 19.96
N VAL A 145 11.10 -5.33 19.39
CA VAL A 145 11.07 -4.01 18.73
C VAL A 145 10.97 -2.87 19.77
N LEU A 146 10.15 -3.01 20.82
CA LEU A 146 10.02 -1.99 21.88
C LEU A 146 11.30 -1.82 22.72
N GLU A 147 12.10 -2.87 22.85
CA GLU A 147 13.46 -2.85 23.44
C GLU A 147 14.48 -2.06 22.60
N GLU A 148 14.19 -1.82 21.32
CA GLU A 148 15.08 -1.11 20.38
C GLU A 148 14.54 0.27 19.98
N ALA A 149 13.22 0.48 20.01
CA ALA A 149 12.58 1.71 19.56
C ALA A 149 12.71 2.86 20.58
N ASP A 150 12.70 4.09 20.04
CA ASP A 150 12.58 5.38 20.73
C ASP A 150 11.53 6.26 20.00
N GLU A 151 11.35 7.52 20.41
CA GLU A 151 10.37 8.43 19.77
C GLU A 151 10.73 8.82 18.33
N ARG A 152 11.99 8.64 17.93
CA ARG A 152 12.50 8.94 16.57
C ARG A 152 12.46 7.71 15.65
N SER A 153 11.92 6.59 16.13
CA SER A 153 11.98 5.32 15.43
C SER A 153 10.91 5.19 14.34
N LEU A 154 11.38 4.92 13.12
CA LEU A 154 10.56 4.52 11.98
C LEU A 154 10.61 2.99 11.89
N ILE A 155 9.47 2.33 12.09
CA ILE A 155 9.39 0.88 12.15
C ILE A 155 8.81 0.36 10.84
N TRP A 156 9.56 -0.45 10.10
CA TRP A 156 9.15 -1.03 8.82
C TRP A 156 9.03 -2.55 8.96
N ILE A 157 7.78 -3.03 9.02
CA ILE A 157 7.42 -4.43 9.22
C ILE A 157 7.22 -5.09 7.86
N HIS A 158 7.64 -6.34 7.72
CA HIS A 158 7.44 -7.11 6.50
C HIS A 158 6.59 -8.36 6.72
N ASP A 159 5.57 -8.44 5.88
CA ASP A 159 4.87 -9.64 5.44
C ASP A 159 3.85 -10.28 6.41
N TYR A 160 3.07 -11.23 5.87
CA TYR A 160 1.97 -11.97 6.53
C TYR A 160 2.35 -12.72 7.82
N HIS A 161 3.65 -12.82 8.11
CA HIS A 161 4.15 -13.39 9.35
C HIS A 161 3.83 -12.51 10.58
N LEU A 162 3.75 -11.19 10.40
CA LEU A 162 3.82 -10.22 11.50
C LEU A 162 2.55 -9.35 11.65
N CYS A 163 1.38 -9.87 11.26
CA CYS A 163 0.10 -9.12 11.23
C CYS A 163 -0.31 -8.48 12.56
N LEU A 164 0.12 -9.03 13.71
CA LEU A 164 -0.26 -8.55 15.04
C LEU A 164 0.81 -7.66 15.69
N VAL A 165 1.98 -7.50 15.08
CA VAL A 165 3.04 -6.62 15.59
C VAL A 165 2.60 -5.14 15.62
N PRO A 166 2.00 -4.55 14.56
CA PRO A 166 1.66 -3.11 14.56
C PRO A 166 0.74 -2.73 15.73
N LYS A 167 -0.31 -3.52 15.97
CA LYS A 167 -1.25 -3.32 17.08
C LYS A 167 -0.57 -3.33 18.43
N LYS A 168 0.30 -4.32 18.69
CA LYS A 168 1.06 -4.42 19.95
C LYS A 168 2.04 -3.26 20.17
N LEU A 169 2.59 -2.72 19.09
CA LEU A 169 3.45 -1.54 19.14
C LEU A 169 2.63 -0.26 19.41
N LYS A 170 1.47 -0.08 18.78
CA LYS A 170 0.57 1.05 19.09
C LYS A 170 -0.02 0.97 20.50
N GLU A 171 -0.42 -0.21 20.95
CA GLU A 171 -0.91 -0.47 22.32
C GLU A 171 0.12 -0.06 23.38
N ALA A 172 1.42 -0.31 23.15
CA ALA A 172 2.49 0.06 24.06
C ALA A 172 3.01 1.50 23.89
N ARG A 173 3.05 2.02 22.67
CA ARG A 173 3.54 3.38 22.32
C ARG A 173 2.81 3.93 21.08
N PRO A 174 1.65 4.60 21.24
CA PRO A 174 0.86 5.10 20.10
C PRO A 174 1.63 6.03 19.15
N GLY A 175 2.61 6.77 19.68
CA GLY A 175 3.42 7.75 18.96
C GLY A 175 4.43 7.18 17.95
N LEU A 176 4.74 5.88 17.97
CA LEU A 176 5.66 5.26 16.99
C LEU A 176 5.15 5.42 15.55
N THR A 177 6.05 5.64 14.58
CA THR A 177 5.69 5.60 13.15
C THR A 177 5.89 4.18 12.64
N ILE A 178 4.82 3.54 12.18
CA ILE A 178 4.81 2.14 11.79
C ILE A 178 4.30 2.02 10.36
N ALA A 179 5.11 1.41 9.50
CA ALA A 179 4.69 0.92 8.20
C ALA A 179 4.78 -0.61 8.16
N GLN A 180 3.89 -1.25 7.40
CA GLN A 180 4.03 -2.64 7.03
C GLN A 180 3.91 -2.80 5.52
N PHE A 181 4.71 -3.68 4.93
CA PHE A 181 4.58 -4.06 3.53
C PHE A 181 4.20 -5.54 3.40
N TRP A 182 3.14 -5.80 2.63
CA TRP A 182 2.56 -7.11 2.37
C TRP A 182 3.09 -7.66 1.04
N HIS A 183 3.93 -8.71 1.09
CA HIS A 183 4.67 -9.17 -0.10
C HIS A 183 3.92 -10.18 -0.96
N ILE A 184 3.04 -10.97 -0.35
CA ILE A 184 2.18 -11.94 -1.03
C ILE A 184 0.91 -11.22 -1.57
N PRO A 185 0.01 -11.88 -2.32
CA PRO A 185 -1.26 -11.28 -2.73
C PRO A 185 -2.17 -10.93 -1.55
N TRP A 186 -3.14 -10.04 -1.78
CA TRP A 186 -4.29 -9.89 -0.87
C TRP A 186 -5.59 -10.33 -1.59
N PRO A 187 -6.28 -11.38 -1.10
CA PRO A 187 -7.46 -11.92 -1.75
C PRO A 187 -8.69 -11.03 -1.51
N ASP A 188 -9.74 -11.21 -2.29
CA ASP A 188 -11.00 -10.49 -2.09
C ASP A 188 -11.72 -10.91 -0.79
N HIS A 189 -12.77 -10.18 -0.41
CA HIS A 189 -13.52 -10.45 0.82
C HIS A 189 -14.16 -11.85 0.85
N SER A 190 -14.69 -12.36 -0.27
CA SER A 190 -15.38 -13.66 -0.31
C SER A 190 -14.45 -14.82 0.03
N VAL A 191 -13.17 -14.69 -0.32
CA VAL A 191 -12.08 -15.58 0.10
C VAL A 191 -11.59 -15.24 1.50
N PHE A 192 -11.25 -13.99 1.81
CA PHE A 192 -10.59 -13.63 3.08
C PHE A 192 -11.43 -13.96 4.32
N ARG A 193 -12.77 -13.85 4.22
CA ARG A 193 -13.72 -14.22 5.29
C ARG A 193 -13.70 -15.69 5.70
N ILE A 194 -13.04 -16.57 4.94
CA ILE A 194 -12.80 -17.97 5.32
C ILE A 194 -11.85 -18.06 6.52
N CYS A 195 -11.00 -17.05 6.76
CA CYS A 195 -10.15 -16.98 7.94
C CYS A 195 -10.98 -16.79 9.23
N PRO A 196 -10.97 -17.71 10.22
CA PRO A 196 -11.74 -17.55 11.45
C PRO A 196 -11.19 -16.45 12.39
N GLN A 197 -10.10 -15.76 12.00
CA GLN A 197 -9.54 -14.60 12.68
C GLN A 197 -9.37 -13.40 11.73
N SER A 198 -10.11 -13.37 10.61
CA SER A 198 -10.13 -12.27 9.64
C SER A 198 -10.22 -10.90 10.33
N ARG A 199 -11.17 -10.72 11.25
CA ARG A 199 -11.35 -9.47 12.00
C ARG A 199 -10.15 -9.13 12.90
N GLU A 200 -9.60 -10.09 13.66
CA GLU A 200 -8.42 -9.85 14.52
C GLU A 200 -7.20 -9.41 13.70
N ILE A 201 -7.05 -9.93 12.48
CA ILE A 201 -5.98 -9.56 11.53
C ILE A 201 -6.23 -8.16 10.95
N LEU A 202 -7.44 -7.86 10.47
CA LEU A 202 -7.78 -6.55 9.89
C LEU A 202 -7.62 -5.43 10.93
N GLU A 203 -8.15 -5.62 12.15
CA GLU A 203 -7.98 -4.65 13.25
C GLU A 203 -6.50 -4.38 13.58
N ALA A 204 -5.63 -5.37 13.39
CA ALA A 204 -4.22 -5.24 13.71
C ALA A 204 -3.37 -4.65 12.58
N LEU A 205 -3.71 -4.95 11.34
CA LEU A 205 -3.11 -4.31 10.16
C LEU A 205 -3.49 -2.83 10.06
N LEU A 206 -4.71 -2.46 10.50
CA LEU A 206 -5.17 -1.08 10.71
C LEU A 206 -4.55 -0.36 11.92
N SER A 207 -3.50 -0.92 12.51
CA SER A 207 -2.64 -0.20 13.49
C SER A 207 -1.33 0.29 12.86
N ASN A 208 -1.11 0.05 11.57
CA ASN A 208 -0.04 0.69 10.80
C ASN A 208 -0.46 2.10 10.39
N ASP A 209 0.48 3.06 10.41
CA ASP A 209 0.28 4.38 9.79
C ASP A 209 0.33 4.28 8.26
N LEU A 210 1.12 3.34 7.71
CA LEU A 210 1.19 2.98 6.29
C LEU A 210 1.12 1.46 6.10
N LEU A 211 0.19 0.97 5.27
CA LEU A 211 0.15 -0.44 4.86
C LEU A 211 0.28 -0.53 3.33
N GLY A 212 1.45 -0.96 2.88
CA GLY A 212 1.81 -1.09 1.47
C GLY A 212 1.56 -2.49 0.91
N PHE A 213 1.12 -2.55 -0.34
CA PHE A 213 0.89 -3.79 -1.10
C PHE A 213 1.64 -3.75 -2.44
N GLN A 214 1.67 -4.88 -3.15
CA GLN A 214 2.29 -4.96 -4.48
C GLN A 214 1.47 -4.23 -5.56
N LEU A 215 0.14 -4.37 -5.54
CA LEU A 215 -0.77 -3.94 -6.62
C LEU A 215 -1.93 -3.07 -6.11
N PRO A 216 -2.46 -2.14 -6.93
CA PRO A 216 -3.68 -1.39 -6.61
C PRO A 216 -4.91 -2.29 -6.35
N LEU A 217 -4.98 -3.45 -7.01
CA LEU A 217 -6.03 -4.45 -6.75
C LEU A 217 -5.96 -4.97 -5.29
N PHE A 218 -4.77 -5.23 -4.76
CA PHE A 218 -4.60 -5.70 -3.39
C PHE A 218 -4.93 -4.61 -2.36
N VAL A 219 -4.64 -3.34 -2.67
CA VAL A 219 -5.12 -2.18 -1.89
C VAL A 219 -6.64 -2.18 -1.86
N LYS A 220 -7.32 -2.25 -3.01
CA LYS A 220 -8.79 -2.28 -3.09
C LYS A 220 -9.37 -3.47 -2.32
N ASN A 221 -8.84 -4.68 -2.54
CA ASN A 221 -9.31 -5.89 -1.87
C ASN A 221 -9.19 -5.79 -0.35
N PHE A 222 -8.11 -5.17 0.18
CA PHE A 222 -7.99 -4.91 1.61
C PHE A 222 -9.04 -3.90 2.11
N MET A 223 -9.30 -2.82 1.35
CA MET A 223 -10.35 -1.85 1.68
C MET A 223 -11.73 -2.48 1.72
N ASP A 224 -12.05 -3.33 0.75
CA ASP A 224 -13.32 -4.08 0.71
C ASP A 224 -13.41 -5.09 1.87
N CYS A 225 -12.32 -5.81 2.19
CA CYS A 225 -12.28 -6.69 3.37
C CYS A 225 -12.57 -5.93 4.66
N VAL A 226 -12.08 -4.70 4.80
CA VAL A 226 -12.38 -3.83 5.95
C VAL A 226 -13.84 -3.36 5.93
N ASN A 227 -14.36 -2.90 4.78
CA ASN A 227 -15.73 -2.42 4.63
C ASN A 227 -16.75 -3.45 5.10
N GLU A 228 -16.56 -4.70 4.71
CA GLU A 228 -17.48 -5.81 4.99
C GLU A 228 -17.27 -6.47 6.36
N SER A 229 -16.17 -6.16 7.08
CA SER A 229 -15.81 -6.81 8.35
C SER A 229 -15.77 -5.88 9.57
N LEU A 230 -15.74 -4.56 9.40
CA LEU A 230 -15.46 -3.56 10.44
C LEU A 230 -16.41 -2.36 10.35
N ASP A 231 -17.57 -2.46 11.00
CA ASP A 231 -18.72 -1.53 10.97
C ASP A 231 -18.38 -0.06 11.35
N ASP A 232 -17.31 0.13 12.11
CA ASP A 232 -16.80 1.40 12.62
C ASP A 232 -15.62 1.97 11.79
N ALA A 233 -15.24 1.32 10.69
CA ALA A 233 -14.25 1.86 9.77
C ALA A 233 -14.88 2.92 8.86
N ALA A 234 -14.21 4.07 8.74
CA ALA A 234 -14.51 5.08 7.73
C ALA A 234 -13.47 4.97 6.61
N ILE A 235 -13.92 4.73 5.39
CA ILE A 235 -13.08 4.35 4.26
C ILE A 235 -13.16 5.41 3.16
N ASP A 236 -12.01 5.94 2.76
CA ASP A 236 -11.87 6.83 1.61
C ASP A 236 -11.08 6.13 0.50
N TYR A 237 -11.83 5.55 -0.45
CA TYR A 237 -11.28 4.91 -1.65
C TYR A 237 -10.49 5.88 -2.55
N ARG A 238 -10.74 7.19 -2.50
CA ARG A 238 -10.08 8.19 -3.36
C ARG A 238 -8.69 8.56 -2.86
N SER A 239 -8.48 8.70 -1.55
CA SER A 239 -7.14 8.85 -0.98
C SER A 239 -6.46 7.52 -0.65
N SER A 240 -7.20 6.41 -0.79
CA SER A 240 -6.82 5.06 -0.34
C SER A 240 -6.44 5.06 1.14
N THR A 241 -7.37 5.51 1.99
CA THR A 241 -7.14 5.66 3.43
C THR A 241 -8.30 5.10 4.25
N ILE A 242 -7.99 4.55 5.41
CA ILE A 242 -8.99 4.04 6.36
C ILE A 242 -8.76 4.68 7.73
N SER A 243 -9.83 5.24 8.31
CA SER A 243 -9.86 5.67 9.72
C SER A 243 -10.62 4.63 10.55
N TYR A 244 -10.01 4.11 11.62
CA TYR A 244 -10.60 3.07 12.48
C TYR A 244 -10.17 3.27 13.94
N LYS A 245 -11.13 3.24 14.88
CA LYS A 245 -10.91 3.45 16.33
C LYS A 245 -10.02 4.67 16.68
N GLY A 246 -10.13 5.74 15.89
CA GLY A 246 -9.35 6.99 16.07
C GLY A 246 -7.93 6.98 15.49
N HIS A 247 -7.48 5.86 14.90
CA HIS A 247 -6.26 5.79 14.10
C HIS A 247 -6.59 5.92 12.60
N LYS A 248 -5.61 6.31 11.77
CA LYS A 248 -5.75 6.46 10.30
C LYS A 248 -4.59 5.78 9.57
N THR A 249 -4.90 4.71 8.83
CA THR A 249 -3.96 3.94 8.02
C THR A 249 -4.02 4.40 6.56
N LYS A 250 -2.91 4.91 6.03
CA LYS A 250 -2.73 5.11 4.58
C LYS A 250 -2.46 3.76 3.92
N LEU A 251 -3.14 3.48 2.81
CA LEU A 251 -2.94 2.29 1.97
C LEU A 251 -2.38 2.69 0.61
N GLU A 252 -1.45 1.92 0.07
CA GLU A 252 -0.76 2.27 -1.17
C GLU A 252 -0.12 1.06 -1.85
N ALA A 253 0.09 1.15 -3.17
CA ALA A 253 0.69 0.09 -3.96
C ALA A 253 2.12 0.49 -4.38
N PHE A 254 3.10 -0.28 -3.93
CA PHE A 254 4.51 -0.13 -4.30
C PHE A 254 4.98 -1.48 -4.88
N PRO A 255 4.95 -1.69 -6.21
CA PRO A 255 5.33 -2.97 -6.80
C PRO A 255 6.82 -3.23 -6.61
N ILE A 256 7.17 -4.31 -5.90
CA ILE A 256 8.59 -4.63 -5.64
C ILE A 256 9.31 -5.06 -6.92
N SER A 257 10.62 -4.82 -6.97
CA SER A 257 11.47 -5.08 -8.12
C SER A 257 12.84 -5.61 -7.70
N VAL A 258 13.80 -5.65 -8.63
CA VAL A 258 15.16 -6.16 -8.45
C VAL A 258 16.20 -5.06 -8.66
N ASP A 259 17.46 -5.31 -8.31
CA ASP A 259 18.57 -4.52 -8.86
C ASP A 259 18.85 -4.98 -10.29
N TYR A 260 18.31 -4.23 -11.24
CA TYR A 260 18.51 -4.42 -12.67
C TYR A 260 19.99 -4.44 -13.07
N ASN A 261 20.82 -3.58 -12.47
CA ASN A 261 22.22 -3.42 -12.85
C ASN A 261 23.03 -4.64 -12.38
N LYS A 262 22.83 -5.09 -11.13
CA LYS A 262 23.49 -6.27 -10.58
C LYS A 262 23.26 -7.53 -11.42
N PHE A 263 22.03 -7.80 -11.84
CA PHE A 263 21.75 -8.95 -12.71
C PHE A 263 22.29 -8.78 -14.13
N ARG A 264 22.23 -7.57 -14.72
CA ARG A 264 22.88 -7.27 -16.01
C ARG A 264 24.39 -7.51 -15.94
N ASP A 265 25.06 -7.01 -14.91
CA ASP A 265 26.52 -7.01 -14.80
C ASP A 265 27.05 -8.40 -14.41
N LEU A 266 26.30 -9.17 -13.61
CA LEU A 266 26.53 -10.62 -13.46
C LEU A 266 26.40 -11.35 -14.80
N ALA A 267 25.41 -11.01 -15.63
CA ALA A 267 25.17 -11.64 -16.94
C ALA A 267 26.18 -11.23 -18.03
N LEU A 268 26.93 -10.14 -17.82
CA LEU A 268 28.05 -9.69 -18.66
C LEU A 268 29.43 -10.24 -18.21
N ASN A 269 29.51 -10.82 -17.02
CA ASN A 269 30.78 -11.29 -16.44
C ASN A 269 31.36 -12.49 -17.23
N THR A 270 32.66 -12.44 -17.54
CA THR A 270 33.38 -13.52 -18.22
C THR A 270 33.20 -14.89 -17.54
N LYS A 271 33.15 -14.94 -16.20
CA LYS A 271 32.90 -16.17 -15.45
C LYS A 271 31.54 -16.79 -15.80
N THR A 272 30.50 -15.96 -15.91
CA THR A 272 29.15 -16.36 -16.28
C THR A 272 29.10 -16.87 -17.72
N PHE A 273 29.83 -16.23 -18.65
CA PHE A 273 29.96 -16.69 -20.02
C PHE A 273 30.68 -18.05 -20.13
N THR A 274 31.79 -18.24 -19.41
CA THR A 274 32.50 -19.53 -19.36
C THR A 274 31.63 -20.63 -18.76
N ALA A 275 30.95 -20.37 -17.64
CA ALA A 275 30.05 -21.33 -17.00
C ALA A 275 28.84 -21.67 -17.89
N MET A 276 28.30 -20.70 -18.64
CA MET A 276 27.21 -20.92 -19.60
C MET A 276 27.65 -21.89 -20.70
N ASN A 277 28.83 -21.69 -21.29
CA ASN A 277 29.32 -22.57 -22.35
C ASN A 277 29.59 -23.97 -21.80
N GLN A 278 30.25 -24.10 -20.64
CA GLN A 278 30.46 -25.39 -19.97
C GLN A 278 29.15 -26.14 -19.64
N LEU A 279 28.04 -25.43 -19.36
CA LEU A 279 26.71 -26.05 -19.23
C LEU A 279 26.11 -26.45 -20.57
N LYS A 280 26.30 -25.68 -21.64
CA LYS A 280 25.86 -26.07 -22.99
C LYS A 280 26.60 -27.31 -23.49
N ASP A 281 27.91 -27.37 -23.31
CA ASP A 281 28.74 -28.52 -23.71
C ASP A 281 28.36 -29.77 -22.91
N ARG A 282 28.21 -29.66 -21.58
CA ARG A 282 27.83 -30.76 -20.68
C ARG A 282 26.48 -31.42 -21.01
N TYR A 283 25.54 -30.67 -21.59
CA TYR A 283 24.18 -31.12 -21.88
C TYR A 283 23.88 -31.21 -23.38
N ASP A 284 24.91 -31.13 -24.23
CA ASP A 284 24.80 -31.10 -25.70
C ASP A 284 23.70 -30.11 -26.17
N LEU A 285 23.78 -28.85 -25.75
CA LEU A 285 22.77 -27.82 -26.06
C LEU A 285 23.16 -26.94 -27.25
N THR A 286 24.29 -27.23 -27.90
CA THR A 286 24.73 -26.50 -29.09
C THR A 286 23.77 -26.81 -30.24
N GLN A 287 23.09 -25.78 -30.75
CA GLN A 287 21.93 -25.85 -31.69
C GLN A 287 20.59 -26.33 -31.11
N LYS A 288 20.46 -26.55 -29.78
CA LYS A 288 19.16 -26.82 -29.13
C LYS A 288 18.60 -25.57 -28.46
N PHE A 289 17.29 -25.41 -28.48
CA PHE A 289 16.58 -24.36 -27.74
C PHE A 289 16.55 -24.68 -26.24
N ILE A 290 16.71 -23.64 -25.41
CA ILE A 290 16.83 -23.79 -23.96
C ILE A 290 15.66 -23.07 -23.27
N GLY A 291 14.79 -23.84 -22.64
CA GLY A 291 13.74 -23.32 -21.75
C GLY A 291 14.19 -23.32 -20.28
N LEU A 292 13.66 -22.40 -19.49
CA LEU A 292 14.01 -22.25 -18.08
C LEU A 292 12.80 -21.97 -17.19
N GLY A 293 12.77 -22.62 -16.02
CA GLY A 293 11.96 -22.27 -14.86
C GLY A 293 12.83 -22.24 -13.61
N VAL A 294 12.69 -21.20 -12.80
CA VAL A 294 13.40 -21.04 -11.52
C VAL A 294 12.37 -20.71 -10.45
N ASP A 295 12.15 -21.63 -9.50
CA ASP A 295 11.10 -21.47 -8.49
C ASP A 295 11.50 -22.11 -7.17
N ARG A 296 10.98 -21.58 -6.06
CA ARG A 296 10.88 -22.35 -4.81
C ARG A 296 9.89 -23.50 -5.03
N LEU A 297 10.18 -24.68 -4.49
CA LEU A 297 9.37 -25.88 -4.73
C LEU A 297 8.02 -25.82 -3.98
N GLU A 298 7.05 -25.16 -4.60
CA GLU A 298 5.85 -24.64 -3.94
C GLU A 298 4.63 -24.65 -4.88
N TYR A 299 3.46 -25.00 -4.35
CA TYR A 299 2.25 -25.22 -5.13
C TYR A 299 1.72 -23.97 -5.86
N THR A 300 1.97 -22.77 -5.32
CA THR A 300 1.56 -21.51 -5.95
C THR A 300 2.34 -21.17 -7.22
N LYS A 301 3.48 -21.85 -7.47
CA LYS A 301 4.35 -21.63 -8.64
C LYS A 301 3.94 -22.43 -9.88
N GLY A 302 2.94 -23.30 -9.75
CA GLY A 302 2.30 -23.99 -10.89
C GLY A 302 3.20 -24.98 -11.65
N LEU A 303 4.25 -25.53 -11.02
CA LEU A 303 5.21 -26.44 -11.68
C LEU A 303 4.52 -27.62 -12.38
N ILE A 304 3.49 -28.22 -11.75
CA ILE A 304 2.71 -29.30 -12.35
C ILE A 304 2.05 -28.87 -13.68
N LYS A 305 1.41 -27.69 -13.72
CA LYS A 305 0.78 -27.12 -14.92
C LYS A 305 1.80 -26.83 -16.02
N ARG A 306 2.96 -26.26 -15.64
CA ARG A 306 4.09 -26.04 -16.56
C ARG A 306 4.57 -27.34 -17.20
N LEU A 307 4.76 -28.38 -16.39
CA LEU A 307 5.18 -29.69 -16.86
C LEU A 307 4.11 -30.36 -17.74
N GLN A 308 2.82 -30.17 -17.46
CA GLN A 308 1.72 -30.62 -18.32
C GLN A 308 1.72 -29.91 -19.67
N ALA A 309 1.94 -28.59 -19.71
CA ALA A 309 2.06 -27.83 -20.96
C ALA A 309 3.30 -28.23 -21.78
N ILE A 310 4.40 -28.61 -21.11
CA ILE A 310 5.61 -29.15 -21.76
C ILE A 310 5.37 -30.58 -22.29
N ASP A 311 4.68 -31.46 -21.55
CA ASP A 311 4.25 -32.80 -22.02
C ASP A 311 3.40 -32.63 -23.30
N LEU A 312 2.37 -31.78 -23.26
CA LEU A 312 1.49 -31.52 -24.41
C LEU A 312 2.23 -30.88 -25.59
N PHE A 313 3.16 -29.94 -25.35
CA PHE A 313 3.96 -29.30 -26.39
C PHE A 313 4.79 -30.31 -27.19
N PHE A 314 5.39 -31.32 -26.54
CA PHE A 314 6.15 -32.36 -27.22
C PHE A 314 5.26 -33.34 -27.99
N ASP A 315 4.01 -33.59 -27.57
CA ASP A 315 3.04 -34.36 -28.36
C ASP A 315 2.55 -33.56 -29.58
N ARG A 316 2.09 -32.32 -29.37
CA ARG A 316 1.54 -31.47 -30.44
C ARG A 316 2.58 -31.03 -31.46
N TYR A 317 3.85 -30.88 -31.07
CA TYR A 317 4.92 -30.39 -31.94
C TYR A 317 6.18 -31.26 -31.94
N PRO A 318 6.13 -32.51 -32.46
CA PRO A 318 7.23 -33.48 -32.37
C PRO A 318 8.57 -33.02 -32.94
N ARG A 319 8.58 -32.07 -33.89
CA ARG A 319 9.79 -31.44 -34.47
C ARG A 319 10.71 -30.71 -33.45
N PHE A 320 10.26 -30.53 -32.20
CA PHE A 320 11.07 -29.99 -31.11
C PHE A 320 11.68 -31.06 -30.20
N LYS A 321 11.36 -32.35 -30.39
CA LYS A 321 12.09 -33.45 -29.75
C LYS A 321 13.55 -33.43 -30.21
N ASP A 322 14.47 -33.76 -29.30
CA ASP A 322 15.93 -33.59 -29.43
C ASP A 322 16.42 -32.15 -29.73
N ARG A 323 15.51 -31.16 -29.81
CA ARG A 323 15.80 -29.76 -30.19
C ARG A 323 15.35 -28.71 -29.17
N PHE A 324 14.66 -29.11 -28.10
CA PHE A 324 14.28 -28.24 -26.98
C PHE A 324 14.54 -28.96 -25.66
N THR A 325 15.21 -28.29 -24.72
CA THR A 325 15.50 -28.82 -23.38
C THR A 325 15.03 -27.82 -22.33
N PHE A 326 14.19 -28.26 -21.40
CA PHE A 326 13.68 -27.42 -20.32
C PHE A 326 14.44 -27.63 -19.01
N PHE A 327 15.09 -26.59 -18.50
CA PHE A 327 15.74 -26.58 -17.19
C PHE A 327 14.74 -26.16 -16.11
N GLN A 328 14.44 -27.04 -15.17
CA GLN A 328 13.71 -26.67 -13.95
C GLN A 328 14.68 -26.60 -12.77
N ILE A 329 15.05 -25.39 -12.38
CA ILE A 329 15.73 -25.14 -11.11
C ILE A 329 14.65 -25.07 -10.04
N ALA A 330 14.67 -26.03 -9.11
CA ALA A 330 13.79 -26.08 -7.96
C ALA A 330 14.61 -25.77 -6.72
N VAL A 331 14.31 -24.65 -6.06
CA VAL A 331 14.96 -24.27 -4.80
C VAL A 331 14.21 -24.95 -3.65
N PRO A 332 14.84 -25.86 -2.89
CA PRO A 332 14.17 -26.61 -1.84
C PRO A 332 13.65 -25.68 -0.73
N THR A 333 12.41 -25.90 -0.30
CA THR A 333 11.70 -25.05 0.65
C THR A 333 10.84 -25.88 1.61
N ARG A 334 10.61 -25.36 2.83
CA ARG A 334 9.64 -25.83 3.84
C ARG A 334 9.44 -27.36 3.85
N MET A 335 10.38 -28.14 4.44
CA MET A 335 10.35 -29.62 4.49
C MET A 335 9.22 -30.22 5.38
N LYS A 336 7.96 -29.90 5.08
CA LYS A 336 6.71 -30.41 5.71
C LYS A 336 5.56 -30.41 4.70
N GLU A 337 4.41 -30.96 5.07
CA GLU A 337 3.21 -30.93 4.23
C GLU A 337 2.60 -29.52 4.07
N PRO A 338 2.11 -29.12 2.87
CA PRO A 338 1.91 -29.95 1.66
C PRO A 338 3.12 -29.99 0.71
N TYR A 339 4.26 -29.43 1.09
CA TYR A 339 5.41 -29.22 0.19
C TYR A 339 6.15 -30.53 -0.14
N ILE A 340 6.20 -31.50 0.78
CA ILE A 340 6.81 -32.83 0.52
C ILE A 340 5.97 -33.60 -0.52
N SER A 341 4.65 -33.74 -0.31
CA SER A 341 3.76 -34.34 -1.31
C SER A 341 3.80 -33.61 -2.65
N TYR A 342 3.88 -32.27 -2.65
CA TYR A 342 4.03 -31.50 -3.89
C TYR A 342 5.35 -31.79 -4.62
N LYS A 343 6.47 -31.90 -3.89
CA LYS A 343 7.76 -32.33 -4.44
C LYS A 343 7.66 -33.70 -5.10
N ALA A 344 7.09 -34.69 -4.41
CA ALA A 344 6.92 -36.04 -4.95
C ALA A 344 6.12 -36.07 -6.26
N MET A 345 5.05 -35.25 -6.37
CA MET A 345 4.27 -35.12 -7.62
C MET A 345 5.07 -34.45 -8.75
N VAL A 346 5.82 -33.37 -8.45
CA VAL A 346 6.66 -32.68 -9.44
C VAL A 346 7.73 -33.63 -10.00
N GLU A 347 8.48 -34.31 -9.14
CA GLU A 347 9.51 -35.25 -9.56
C GLU A 347 8.93 -36.47 -10.29
N GLY A 348 7.77 -36.96 -9.86
CA GLY A 348 7.05 -38.05 -10.55
C GLY A 348 6.67 -37.68 -11.98
N LEU A 349 6.18 -36.46 -12.19
CA LEU A 349 5.84 -35.95 -13.50
C LEU A 349 7.07 -35.70 -14.39
N VAL A 350 8.18 -35.17 -13.83
CA VAL A 350 9.46 -35.08 -14.55
C VAL A 350 9.93 -36.47 -15.00
N ARG A 351 9.92 -37.48 -14.12
CA ARG A 351 10.29 -38.86 -14.46
C ARG A 351 9.39 -39.45 -15.55
N LYS A 352 8.08 -39.18 -15.51
CA LYS A 352 7.12 -39.59 -16.56
C LYS A 352 7.47 -38.98 -17.92
N ILE A 353 7.70 -37.67 -17.97
CA ILE A 353 7.96 -36.94 -19.23
C ILE A 353 9.31 -37.34 -19.82
N ASN A 354 10.37 -37.45 -19.00
CA ASN A 354 11.67 -37.94 -19.49
C ASN A 354 11.54 -39.39 -20.01
N LYS A 355 10.87 -40.29 -19.28
CA LYS A 355 10.63 -41.67 -19.79
C LYS A 355 9.83 -41.71 -21.10
N LYS A 356 9.01 -40.70 -21.40
CA LYS A 356 8.17 -40.63 -22.60
C LYS A 356 8.93 -40.13 -23.85
N TYR A 357 9.97 -39.32 -23.70
CA TYR A 357 10.65 -38.68 -24.84
C TYR A 357 12.17 -38.73 -24.87
N SER A 358 12.88 -39.05 -23.78
CA SER A 358 14.35 -39.05 -23.78
C SER A 358 14.93 -39.99 -24.84
N SER A 359 15.97 -39.53 -25.53
CA SER A 359 16.81 -40.34 -26.41
C SER A 359 18.13 -40.69 -25.69
N GLU A 360 19.04 -41.40 -26.35
CA GLU A 360 20.34 -41.80 -25.80
C GLU A 360 21.15 -40.61 -25.25
N ASN A 361 21.08 -39.45 -25.94
CA ASN A 361 21.88 -38.26 -25.64
C ASN A 361 21.04 -37.01 -25.30
N TRP A 362 19.73 -37.15 -25.05
CA TRP A 362 18.84 -36.04 -24.72
C TRP A 362 17.80 -36.41 -23.65
N ASN A 363 17.57 -35.48 -22.72
CA ASN A 363 16.44 -35.52 -21.80
C ASN A 363 15.61 -34.23 -22.01
N PRO A 364 14.27 -34.31 -22.15
CA PRO A 364 13.44 -33.13 -22.39
C PRO A 364 13.41 -32.18 -21.20
N ILE A 365 13.55 -32.69 -19.97
CA ILE A 365 13.62 -31.88 -18.75
C ILE A 365 14.88 -32.20 -17.95
N VAL A 366 15.68 -31.16 -17.68
CA VAL A 366 16.79 -31.19 -16.72
C VAL A 366 16.31 -30.57 -15.40
N TYR A 367 15.93 -31.43 -14.45
CA TYR A 367 15.49 -31.02 -13.12
C TYR A 367 16.69 -30.89 -12.16
N ARG A 368 16.73 -29.80 -11.39
CA ARG A 368 17.78 -29.49 -10.40
C ARG A 368 17.13 -29.06 -9.09
N ASP A 369 17.03 -29.98 -8.12
CA ASP A 369 16.72 -29.65 -6.72
C ASP A 369 17.99 -29.18 -6.02
N VAL A 370 18.26 -27.87 -6.08
CA VAL A 370 19.51 -27.26 -5.62
C VAL A 370 19.27 -25.89 -5.00
N LYS A 371 20.17 -25.47 -4.10
CA LYS A 371 20.39 -24.04 -3.88
C LYS A 371 21.15 -23.48 -5.08
N ALA A 372 20.81 -22.26 -5.47
CA ALA A 372 21.51 -21.49 -6.49
C ALA A 372 21.59 -20.04 -5.99
N GLU A 373 22.79 -19.47 -5.99
CA GLU A 373 23.01 -18.06 -5.67
C GLU A 373 22.74 -17.18 -6.90
N HIS A 374 22.78 -15.85 -6.76
CA HIS A 374 22.54 -14.93 -7.89
C HIS A 374 23.53 -15.16 -9.04
N GLU A 375 24.77 -15.48 -8.71
CA GLU A 375 25.84 -15.82 -9.63
C GLU A 375 25.51 -17.07 -10.45
N ASP A 376 24.98 -18.13 -9.82
CA ASP A 376 24.55 -19.36 -10.51
C ASP A 376 23.33 -19.10 -11.39
N LEU A 377 22.35 -18.38 -10.86
CA LEU A 377 21.10 -18.06 -11.57
C LEU A 377 21.35 -17.16 -12.78
N ALA A 378 22.30 -16.22 -12.71
CA ALA A 378 22.70 -15.41 -13.85
C ALA A 378 23.21 -16.25 -15.03
N VAL A 379 23.88 -17.40 -14.78
CA VAL A 379 24.27 -18.34 -15.83
C VAL A 379 23.04 -18.91 -16.53
N TYR A 380 22.08 -19.45 -15.77
CA TYR A 380 20.86 -20.02 -16.33
C TYR A 380 20.01 -18.97 -17.06
N TYR A 381 19.80 -17.79 -16.47
CA TYR A 381 19.04 -16.70 -17.09
C TYR A 381 19.68 -16.22 -18.40
N ARG A 382 21.02 -16.13 -18.45
CA ARG A 382 21.77 -15.74 -19.67
C ARG A 382 21.73 -16.82 -20.74
N MET A 383 21.67 -18.09 -20.34
CA MET A 383 21.70 -19.27 -21.20
C MET A 383 20.40 -19.51 -21.99
N ALA A 384 19.25 -19.18 -21.39
CA ALA A 384 17.93 -19.58 -21.88
C ALA A 384 17.38 -18.72 -23.04
N ASP A 385 16.74 -19.38 -24.00
CA ASP A 385 15.93 -18.76 -25.06
C ASP A 385 14.54 -18.36 -24.57
N ILE A 386 13.96 -19.13 -23.64
CA ILE A 386 12.67 -18.81 -23.01
C ILE A 386 12.72 -19.02 -21.50
N ALA A 387 12.13 -18.09 -20.73
CA ALA A 387 11.82 -18.29 -19.31
C ALA A 387 10.30 -18.43 -19.13
N VAL A 388 9.88 -19.33 -18.24
CA VAL A 388 8.48 -19.72 -18.08
C VAL A 388 8.04 -19.57 -16.63
N ILE A 389 7.27 -18.51 -16.35
CA ILE A 389 6.89 -18.07 -15.00
C ILE A 389 5.38 -18.31 -14.78
N SER A 390 5.04 -19.56 -14.50
CA SER A 390 3.66 -20.10 -14.51
C SER A 390 2.94 -20.09 -13.15
N SER A 391 3.12 -19.06 -12.33
CA SER A 391 2.53 -19.04 -10.98
C SER A 391 0.99 -18.93 -11.04
N VAL A 392 0.27 -19.73 -10.26
CA VAL A 392 -1.21 -19.74 -10.26
C VAL A 392 -1.83 -18.58 -9.48
N TYR A 393 -1.07 -18.03 -8.52
CA TYR A 393 -1.29 -16.70 -7.93
C TYR A 393 0.05 -16.26 -7.32
N ASP A 394 0.50 -15.04 -7.55
CA ASP A 394 1.79 -14.53 -7.03
C ASP A 394 1.75 -13.02 -6.80
N GLY A 395 2.28 -12.56 -5.67
CA GLY A 395 2.24 -11.14 -5.28
C GLY A 395 3.01 -10.25 -6.26
N MET A 396 4.07 -10.79 -6.88
CA MET A 396 4.85 -10.09 -7.90
C MET A 396 5.58 -11.07 -8.83
N ASN A 397 6.29 -12.05 -8.25
CA ASN A 397 7.32 -12.85 -8.91
C ASN A 397 8.56 -12.04 -9.39
N LEU A 398 9.64 -12.07 -8.60
CA LEU A 398 10.89 -11.37 -8.94
C LEU A 398 11.70 -12.07 -10.05
N VAL A 399 11.64 -13.41 -10.16
CA VAL A 399 12.40 -14.20 -11.15
C VAL A 399 12.16 -13.72 -12.59
N ALA A 400 10.92 -13.30 -12.90
CA ALA A 400 10.59 -12.66 -14.18
C ALA A 400 11.46 -11.41 -14.46
N LYS A 401 11.64 -10.55 -13.44
CA LYS A 401 12.44 -9.32 -13.51
C LYS A 401 13.95 -9.61 -13.49
N GLU A 402 14.39 -10.66 -12.79
CA GLU A 402 15.79 -11.15 -12.78
C GLU A 402 16.22 -11.65 -14.17
N PHE A 403 15.40 -12.52 -14.79
CA PHE A 403 15.63 -13.00 -16.16
C PHE A 403 15.72 -11.86 -17.18
N VAL A 404 14.75 -10.93 -17.14
CA VAL A 404 14.74 -9.74 -17.99
C VAL A 404 16.03 -8.93 -17.86
N SER A 405 16.52 -8.75 -16.63
CA SER A 405 17.75 -8.00 -16.35
C SER A 405 19.02 -8.69 -16.88
N ALA A 406 19.05 -10.02 -16.87
CA ALA A 406 20.18 -10.83 -17.35
C ALA A 406 20.21 -11.06 -18.88
N GLN A 407 19.12 -10.75 -19.60
CA GLN A 407 18.97 -11.00 -21.04
C GLN A 407 19.64 -9.93 -21.93
N VAL A 408 20.95 -9.75 -21.74
CA VAL A 408 21.73 -8.61 -22.25
C VAL A 408 21.96 -8.55 -23.77
N ASP A 409 21.64 -9.61 -24.53
CA ASP A 409 21.61 -9.56 -26.00
C ASP A 409 20.20 -9.39 -26.59
N GLY A 410 19.17 -9.34 -25.74
CA GLY A 410 17.77 -9.17 -26.11
C GLY A 410 17.13 -10.37 -26.82
N LYS A 411 17.70 -11.58 -26.74
CA LYS A 411 17.17 -12.75 -27.48
C LYS A 411 16.12 -13.56 -26.71
N GLY A 412 16.16 -13.57 -25.38
CA GLY A 412 15.24 -14.37 -24.58
C GLY A 412 13.79 -13.87 -24.62
N VAL A 413 12.83 -14.79 -24.49
CA VAL A 413 11.39 -14.49 -24.35
C VAL A 413 10.92 -14.85 -22.94
N LEU A 414 10.14 -13.97 -22.34
CA LEU A 414 9.46 -14.23 -21.07
C LEU A 414 8.03 -14.69 -21.34
N LEU A 415 7.68 -15.92 -20.94
CA LEU A 415 6.30 -16.37 -20.74
C LEU A 415 5.95 -16.13 -19.28
N LEU A 416 4.86 -15.40 -19.01
CA LEU A 416 4.49 -14.94 -17.67
C LEU A 416 3.01 -15.21 -17.41
N SER A 417 2.70 -15.79 -16.26
CA SER A 417 1.32 -15.98 -15.82
C SER A 417 0.63 -14.63 -15.61
N GLU A 418 -0.57 -14.47 -16.15
CA GLU A 418 -1.46 -13.34 -15.85
C GLU A 418 -1.79 -13.22 -14.35
N PHE A 419 -1.67 -14.32 -13.59
CA PHE A 419 -1.90 -14.35 -12.14
C PHE A 419 -0.66 -14.00 -11.29
N ALA A 420 0.43 -13.53 -11.90
CA ALA A 420 1.59 -13.01 -11.19
C ALA A 420 1.67 -11.49 -11.30
N GLY A 421 1.82 -10.78 -10.17
CA GLY A 421 1.76 -9.31 -10.15
C GLY A 421 2.74 -8.55 -11.05
N ALA A 422 3.81 -9.19 -11.54
CA ALA A 422 4.68 -8.60 -12.57
C ALA A 422 3.99 -8.47 -13.95
N ALA A 423 2.89 -9.20 -14.23
CA ALA A 423 2.14 -9.10 -15.47
C ALA A 423 1.56 -7.69 -15.69
N GLU A 424 1.16 -7.02 -14.60
CA GLU A 424 0.71 -5.62 -14.56
C GLU A 424 1.80 -4.61 -14.99
N GLU A 425 3.08 -5.02 -15.05
CA GLU A 425 4.20 -4.14 -15.38
C GLU A 425 5.03 -4.58 -16.60
N LEU A 426 4.96 -5.85 -17.00
CA LEU A 426 5.87 -6.48 -17.96
C LEU A 426 5.21 -6.68 -19.34
N GLU A 427 4.72 -5.59 -19.93
CA GLU A 427 3.99 -5.52 -21.22
C GLU A 427 4.65 -6.29 -22.39
N GLY A 428 5.99 -6.44 -22.39
CA GLY A 428 6.70 -7.16 -23.46
C GLY A 428 6.58 -8.68 -23.41
N ALA A 429 6.09 -9.26 -22.32
CA ALA A 429 5.96 -10.70 -22.13
C ALA A 429 4.96 -11.35 -23.10
N ILE A 430 4.98 -12.68 -23.16
CA ILE A 430 3.83 -13.47 -23.58
C ILE A 430 3.07 -13.81 -22.29
N LEU A 431 1.88 -13.24 -22.11
CA LEU A 431 1.00 -13.66 -21.03
C LEU A 431 0.46 -15.07 -21.34
N VAL A 432 0.29 -15.88 -20.30
CA VAL A 432 -0.30 -17.22 -20.39
C VAL A 432 -1.25 -17.44 -19.22
N ASN A 433 -2.38 -18.11 -19.47
CA ASN A 433 -3.19 -18.66 -18.38
C ASN A 433 -2.64 -20.05 -18.01
N PRO A 434 -2.04 -20.27 -16.82
CA PRO A 434 -1.47 -21.57 -16.45
C PRO A 434 -2.51 -22.67 -16.19
N TYR A 435 -3.81 -22.40 -16.30
CA TYR A 435 -4.88 -23.41 -16.28
C TYR A 435 -5.25 -23.88 -17.69
N ASP A 436 -5.06 -23.06 -18.73
CA ASP A 436 -5.17 -23.48 -20.12
C ASP A 436 -3.84 -24.13 -20.58
N ILE A 437 -3.79 -25.46 -20.50
CA ILE A 437 -2.61 -26.23 -20.89
C ILE A 437 -2.37 -26.19 -22.41
N GLU A 438 -3.41 -25.93 -23.21
CA GLU A 438 -3.34 -25.92 -24.68
C GLU A 438 -2.79 -24.59 -25.20
N GLU A 439 -3.34 -23.46 -24.75
CA GLU A 439 -2.81 -22.13 -25.05
C GLU A 439 -1.37 -21.98 -24.52
N PHE A 440 -1.07 -22.54 -23.35
CA PHE A 440 0.26 -22.49 -22.76
C PHE A 440 1.27 -23.32 -23.58
N SER A 441 0.90 -24.51 -24.08
CA SER A 441 1.67 -25.28 -25.07
C SER A 441 1.97 -24.44 -26.32
N ASP A 442 0.94 -23.76 -26.85
CA ASP A 442 1.06 -23.00 -28.10
C ASP A 442 1.87 -21.71 -27.92
N SER A 443 1.84 -21.14 -26.72
CA SER A 443 2.68 -20.02 -26.30
C SER A 443 4.16 -20.40 -26.21
N ILE A 444 4.50 -21.63 -25.81
CA ILE A 444 5.88 -22.16 -25.88
C ILE A 444 6.35 -22.23 -27.35
N LYS A 445 5.54 -22.81 -28.24
CA LYS A 445 5.83 -22.82 -29.70
C LYS A 445 6.03 -21.40 -30.25
N LYS A 446 5.11 -20.48 -29.94
CA LYS A 446 5.15 -19.08 -30.36
C LYS A 446 6.43 -18.37 -29.91
N ALA A 447 6.88 -18.59 -28.67
CA ALA A 447 8.11 -18.02 -28.14
C ALA A 447 9.38 -18.55 -28.85
N LEU A 448 9.41 -19.85 -29.13
CA LEU A 448 10.56 -20.47 -29.82
C LEU A 448 10.68 -19.98 -31.27
N GLU A 449 9.58 -19.98 -32.02
CA GLU A 449 9.54 -19.53 -33.43
C GLU A 449 9.63 -18.01 -33.63
N MET A 450 9.42 -17.22 -32.57
CA MET A 450 9.43 -15.75 -32.66
C MET A 450 10.75 -15.22 -33.23
N SER A 451 10.62 -14.26 -34.16
CA SER A 451 11.76 -13.65 -34.86
C SER A 451 12.70 -12.89 -33.91
N VAL A 452 14.00 -12.86 -34.23
CA VAL A 452 15.00 -12.12 -33.44
C VAL A 452 14.68 -10.62 -33.34
N ARG A 453 14.00 -10.05 -34.35
CA ARG A 453 13.52 -8.66 -34.32
C ARG A 453 12.44 -8.45 -33.26
N GLU A 454 11.45 -9.34 -33.18
CA GLU A 454 10.39 -9.25 -32.17
C GLU A 454 10.94 -9.56 -30.76
N LYS A 455 11.77 -10.60 -30.61
CA LYS A 455 12.46 -10.95 -29.36
C LYS A 455 13.17 -9.73 -28.75
N LYS A 456 14.01 -9.05 -29.55
CA LYS A 456 14.70 -7.82 -29.13
C LYS A 456 13.75 -6.66 -28.85
N SER A 457 12.67 -6.51 -29.60
CA SER A 457 11.67 -5.46 -29.36
C SER A 457 10.97 -5.65 -28.01
N ARG A 458 10.54 -6.88 -27.70
CA ARG A 458 9.91 -7.25 -26.43
C ARG A 458 10.85 -7.08 -25.25
N MET A 459 12.06 -7.65 -25.34
CA MET A 459 13.04 -7.57 -24.26
C MET A 459 13.47 -6.13 -23.97
N LYS A 460 13.56 -5.26 -24.99
CA LYS A 460 13.83 -3.83 -24.79
C LYS A 460 12.73 -3.13 -23.98
N THR A 461 11.45 -3.45 -24.20
CA THR A 461 10.34 -2.92 -23.39
C THR A 461 10.42 -3.40 -21.94
N LEU A 462 10.63 -4.70 -21.74
CA LEU A 462 10.78 -5.32 -20.41
C LEU A 462 11.96 -4.72 -19.62
N GLN A 463 13.12 -4.59 -20.26
CA GLN A 463 14.32 -4.04 -19.63
C GLN A 463 14.17 -2.55 -19.30
N ARG A 464 13.41 -1.78 -20.08
CA ARG A 464 13.05 -0.39 -19.73
C ARG A 464 12.24 -0.36 -18.43
N GLN A 465 11.15 -1.13 -18.37
CA GLN A 465 10.24 -1.18 -17.22
C GLN A 465 10.96 -1.57 -15.92
N VAL A 466 11.76 -2.64 -15.94
CA VAL A 466 12.51 -3.11 -14.76
C VAL A 466 13.63 -2.14 -14.34
N LYS A 467 14.24 -1.41 -15.29
CA LYS A 467 15.30 -0.42 -15.01
C LYS A 467 14.74 0.89 -14.45
N GLU A 468 13.57 1.33 -14.90
CA GLU A 468 12.93 2.55 -14.40
C GLU A 468 12.37 2.34 -12.99
N LYS A 469 11.64 1.23 -12.79
CA LYS A 469 11.15 0.77 -11.49
C LYS A 469 12.05 -0.34 -10.94
N ASP A 470 13.28 0.03 -10.56
CA ASP A 470 14.19 -0.87 -9.83
C ASP A 470 13.81 -0.98 -8.33
N VAL A 471 14.46 -1.89 -7.62
CA VAL A 471 14.23 -2.08 -6.17
C VAL A 471 14.57 -0.84 -5.34
N TYR A 472 15.46 0.03 -5.84
CA TYR A 472 15.85 1.27 -5.18
C TYR A 472 14.76 2.36 -5.32
N THR A 473 13.97 2.36 -6.41
CA THR A 473 12.74 3.15 -6.53
C THR A 473 11.72 2.69 -5.48
N TRP A 474 11.47 1.37 -5.38
CA TRP A 474 10.54 0.80 -4.40
C TRP A 474 10.87 1.19 -2.94
N ILE A 475 12.16 1.17 -2.56
CA ILE A 475 12.59 1.65 -1.22
C ILE A 475 12.34 3.15 -1.07
N TYR A 476 12.72 3.95 -2.06
CA TYR A 476 12.57 5.41 -2.03
C TYR A 476 11.11 5.82 -1.85
N ASP A 477 10.19 5.21 -2.59
CA ASP A 477 8.76 5.53 -2.53
C ASP A 477 8.16 5.20 -1.15
N VAL A 478 8.47 4.01 -0.60
CA VAL A 478 7.98 3.60 0.73
C VAL A 478 8.59 4.46 1.84
N LEU A 479 9.92 4.68 1.84
CA LEU A 479 10.57 5.52 2.85
C LEU A 479 10.12 6.99 2.73
N GLY A 480 9.91 7.50 1.52
CA GLY A 480 9.34 8.82 1.26
C GLY A 480 7.94 8.96 1.85
N GLN A 481 7.05 7.99 1.64
CA GLN A 481 5.72 8.02 2.25
C GLN A 481 5.77 7.84 3.77
N MET A 482 6.66 7.00 4.31
CA MET A 482 6.92 6.90 5.76
C MET A 482 7.39 8.24 6.35
N LEU A 483 8.26 8.96 5.65
CA LEU A 483 8.75 10.28 6.06
C LEU A 483 7.66 11.35 6.00
N LEU A 484 6.85 11.37 4.93
CA LEU A 484 5.68 12.25 4.83
C LEU A 484 4.69 11.99 5.98
N ILE A 485 4.42 10.73 6.31
CA ILE A 485 3.55 10.34 7.42
C ILE A 485 4.18 10.69 8.78
N SER A 486 5.49 10.51 8.95
CA SER A 486 6.18 10.87 10.19
C SER A 486 6.32 12.39 10.37
N GLY A 487 6.42 13.17 9.29
CA GLY A 487 6.38 14.63 9.31
C GLY A 487 4.96 15.18 9.54
N LYS A 488 3.93 14.45 9.10
CA LYS A 488 2.51 14.67 9.43
C LYS A 488 2.14 14.30 10.87
N LYS A 489 3.12 13.94 11.72
CA LYS A 489 3.04 14.14 13.17
C LYS A 489 3.41 15.58 13.48
N VAL A 490 2.47 16.46 13.13
CA VAL A 490 2.57 17.91 13.08
C VAL A 490 3.08 18.52 14.40
N ARG A 491 3.75 19.68 14.30
CA ARG A 491 4.18 20.50 15.46
C ARG A 491 3.02 20.64 16.46
N ARG A 492 3.28 20.31 17.73
CA ARG A 492 2.26 20.30 18.79
C ARG A 492 1.54 21.64 18.90
N CYS A 493 0.26 21.56 19.28
CA CYS A 493 -0.63 22.66 19.63
C CYS A 493 0.02 23.73 20.56
N SER A 494 0.97 23.35 21.43
CA SER A 494 1.71 24.32 22.27
C SER A 494 2.49 25.36 21.44
N TYR A 495 3.21 24.93 20.39
CA TYR A 495 3.96 25.85 19.52
C TYR A 495 3.04 26.87 18.85
N LEU A 496 1.83 26.46 18.45
CA LEU A 496 0.83 27.37 17.90
C LEU A 496 0.43 28.44 18.92
N PHE A 497 0.10 28.05 20.15
CA PHE A 497 -0.27 29.00 21.22
C PHE A 497 0.91 29.91 21.63
N GLU A 498 2.11 29.37 21.74
CA GLU A 498 3.35 30.10 22.06
C GLU A 498 3.68 31.16 21.00
N ASN A 499 3.46 30.86 19.71
CA ASN A 499 3.94 31.70 18.61
C ASN A 499 2.87 32.56 17.93
N ILE A 500 1.57 32.21 17.97
CA ILE A 500 0.56 33.00 17.24
C ILE A 500 0.39 34.42 17.80
N GLY A 501 0.66 34.63 19.09
CA GLY A 501 0.72 35.94 19.72
C GLY A 501 1.84 36.86 19.22
N THR A 502 2.81 36.34 18.45
CA THR A 502 3.87 37.15 17.81
C THR A 502 3.39 37.87 16.54
N ILE A 503 2.23 37.47 15.99
CA ILE A 503 1.65 38.08 14.79
C ILE A 503 0.77 39.27 15.23
N PRO A 504 1.06 40.52 14.80
CA PRO A 504 0.22 41.68 15.15
C PRO A 504 -1.22 41.47 14.68
N ARG A 505 -2.21 41.68 15.58
CA ARG A 505 -3.63 41.38 15.32
C ARG A 505 -4.14 41.99 14.01
N ASN A 506 -3.72 43.21 13.70
CA ASN A 506 -4.14 43.94 12.49
C ASN A 506 -3.72 43.24 11.16
N ARG A 507 -2.72 42.36 11.21
CA ARG A 507 -2.25 41.50 10.11
C ARG A 507 -2.96 40.14 10.05
N ILE A 508 -3.79 39.75 11.01
CA ILE A 508 -4.53 38.48 10.96
C ILE A 508 -5.82 38.68 10.16
N PHE A 509 -6.23 37.67 9.38
CA PHE A 509 -7.60 37.49 8.92
C PHE A 509 -8.04 36.09 9.32
N LEU A 510 -9.05 35.96 10.19
CA LEU A 510 -9.49 34.66 10.70
C LEU A 510 -10.64 34.10 9.86
N PHE A 511 -10.50 32.83 9.49
CA PHE A 511 -11.54 32.04 8.84
C PHE A 511 -11.86 30.85 9.74
N LEU A 512 -13.14 30.55 9.92
CA LEU A 512 -13.64 29.46 10.75
C LEU A 512 -14.64 28.64 9.95
N ASP A 513 -14.61 27.30 10.03
CA ASP A 513 -15.80 26.52 9.67
C ASP A 513 -16.89 26.63 10.76
N TYR A 514 -18.13 26.39 10.39
CA TYR A 514 -19.27 26.34 11.31
C TYR A 514 -19.36 25.01 12.07
N ASP A 515 -19.36 23.90 11.33
CA ASP A 515 -19.54 22.55 11.86
C ASP A 515 -18.19 22.04 12.38
N GLY A 516 -18.20 21.30 13.49
CA GLY A 516 -16.99 20.71 14.09
C GLY A 516 -15.93 21.68 14.63
N THR A 517 -15.97 22.95 14.24
CA THR A 517 -15.02 23.99 14.61
C THR A 517 -15.60 24.98 15.64
N VAL A 518 -16.67 25.69 15.31
CA VAL A 518 -17.36 26.59 16.28
C VAL A 518 -18.63 25.99 16.89
N THR A 519 -19.09 24.84 16.39
CA THR A 519 -20.23 24.08 16.94
C THR A 519 -19.90 22.59 17.07
N PRO A 520 -20.45 21.87 18.07
CA PRO A 520 -20.21 20.44 18.25
C PRO A 520 -20.73 19.61 17.06
N ILE A 521 -19.95 18.60 16.64
CA ILE A 521 -20.41 17.63 15.63
C ILE A 521 -21.60 16.84 16.21
N VAL A 522 -22.80 17.18 15.78
CA VAL A 522 -24.05 16.54 16.21
C VAL A 522 -24.59 15.58 15.15
N LYS A 523 -25.36 14.58 15.58
CA LYS A 523 -25.90 13.54 14.69
C LYS A 523 -26.99 14.03 13.72
N THR A 524 -27.56 15.21 13.92
CA THR A 524 -28.58 15.83 13.07
C THR A 524 -28.30 17.35 12.92
N PRO A 525 -28.35 17.94 11.70
CA PRO A 525 -27.84 19.30 11.46
C PRO A 525 -28.58 20.43 12.19
N ASP A 526 -29.83 20.20 12.58
CA ASP A 526 -30.71 21.09 13.35
C ASP A 526 -30.17 21.39 14.77
N LYS A 527 -29.32 20.51 15.33
CA LYS A 527 -28.83 20.63 16.72
C LYS A 527 -27.46 21.27 16.84
N ALA A 528 -26.88 21.73 15.73
CA ALA A 528 -25.57 22.38 15.68
C ALA A 528 -25.72 23.87 16.07
N VAL A 529 -26.05 24.12 17.34
CA VAL A 529 -26.27 25.47 17.86
C VAL A 529 -24.95 26.05 18.36
N MET A 530 -24.58 27.24 17.88
CA MET A 530 -23.46 28.00 18.42
C MET A 530 -23.76 28.45 19.85
N SER A 531 -22.88 28.10 20.79
CA SER A 531 -23.00 28.55 22.19
C SER A 531 -22.84 30.06 22.33
N GLU A 532 -23.57 30.66 23.27
CA GLU A 532 -23.50 32.11 23.54
C GLU A 532 -22.11 32.58 23.99
N GLU A 533 -21.30 31.70 24.59
CA GLU A 533 -19.88 31.96 24.84
C GLU A 533 -19.12 32.17 23.52
N MET A 534 -19.26 31.23 22.57
CA MET A 534 -18.59 31.30 21.27
C MET A 534 -19.10 32.49 20.43
N ARG A 535 -20.41 32.74 20.42
CA ARG A 535 -21.02 33.93 19.80
C ARG A 535 -20.39 35.22 20.34
N SER A 536 -20.35 35.36 21.66
CA SER A 536 -19.79 36.53 22.34
C SER A 536 -18.30 36.73 22.05
N LEU A 537 -17.53 35.63 21.99
CA LEU A 537 -16.11 35.66 21.64
C LEU A 537 -15.88 36.13 20.20
N ILE A 538 -16.68 35.66 19.24
CA ILE A 538 -16.58 36.08 17.83
C ILE A 538 -17.00 37.55 17.67
N ILE A 539 -18.10 37.98 18.33
CA ILE A 539 -18.55 39.38 18.37
C ILE A 539 -17.47 40.31 18.93
N LYS A 540 -16.76 39.89 19.99
CA LYS A 540 -15.64 40.66 20.56
C LYS A 540 -14.40 40.65 19.67
N LEU A 541 -14.12 39.53 18.99
CA LEU A 541 -12.95 39.41 18.12
C LEU A 541 -13.08 40.28 16.85
N GLN A 542 -14.25 40.30 16.21
CA GLN A 542 -14.46 41.00 14.93
C GLN A 542 -14.24 42.52 15.02
N GLN A 543 -14.29 43.10 16.23
CA GLN A 543 -13.93 44.50 16.49
C GLN A 543 -12.43 44.80 16.28
N THR A 544 -11.55 43.79 16.27
CA THR A 544 -10.08 43.97 16.19
C THR A 544 -9.38 43.11 15.14
N VAL A 545 -9.98 41.99 14.72
CA VAL A 545 -9.48 41.09 13.69
C VAL A 545 -10.64 40.73 12.76
N PRO A 546 -10.55 40.93 11.43
CA PRO A 546 -11.63 40.53 10.52
C PRO A 546 -11.83 39.01 10.55
N VAL A 547 -13.09 38.60 10.68
CA VAL A 547 -13.53 37.19 10.73
C VAL A 547 -14.44 36.90 9.52
N ALA A 548 -14.33 35.69 8.97
CA ALA A 548 -15.32 35.13 8.06
C ALA A 548 -15.67 33.69 8.49
N ILE A 549 -16.94 33.29 8.37
CA ILE A 549 -17.36 31.90 8.58
C ILE A 549 -17.68 31.24 7.25
N ILE A 550 -17.12 30.07 7.03
CA ILE A 550 -17.37 29.21 5.86
C ILE A 550 -18.10 27.94 6.34
N SER A 551 -18.92 27.31 5.52
CA SER A 551 -19.57 26.03 5.86
C SER A 551 -20.07 25.29 4.62
N GLY A 552 -20.32 23.99 4.77
CA GLY A 552 -21.12 23.20 3.83
C GLY A 552 -22.61 23.57 3.82
N ARG A 553 -23.13 24.22 4.86
CA ARG A 553 -24.54 24.61 5.02
C ARG A 553 -24.97 25.65 3.98
N ALA A 554 -26.26 25.69 3.67
CA ALA A 554 -26.82 26.73 2.82
C ALA A 554 -26.63 28.12 3.48
N LEU A 555 -26.37 29.15 2.67
CA LEU A 555 -25.91 30.45 3.16
C LEU A 555 -26.93 31.17 4.07
N ASN A 556 -28.24 30.95 3.85
CA ASN A 556 -29.28 31.53 4.70
C ASN A 556 -29.30 30.87 6.09
N ASP A 557 -29.30 29.54 6.12
CA ASP A 557 -29.28 28.72 7.34
C ASP A 557 -28.03 29.05 8.18
N LEU A 558 -26.87 29.15 7.53
CA LEU A 558 -25.61 29.56 8.16
C LEU A 558 -25.73 30.95 8.83
N LYS A 559 -26.33 31.92 8.13
CA LYS A 559 -26.56 33.27 8.69
C LYS A 559 -27.55 33.26 9.86
N GLN A 560 -28.61 32.46 9.80
CA GLN A 560 -29.59 32.31 10.89
C GLN A 560 -29.01 31.61 12.12
N MET A 561 -28.18 30.57 11.92
CA MET A 561 -27.60 29.79 13.00
C MET A 561 -26.43 30.52 13.69
N VAL A 562 -25.58 31.21 12.92
CA VAL A 562 -24.53 32.06 13.49
C VAL A 562 -25.13 33.32 14.11
N ASN A 563 -26.11 33.97 13.46
CA ASN A 563 -26.76 35.21 13.90
C ASN A 563 -25.79 36.25 14.51
N ILE A 564 -24.83 36.70 13.67
CA ILE A 564 -23.92 37.83 13.94
C ILE A 564 -23.98 38.77 12.73
N GLU A 565 -24.29 40.04 12.96
CA GLU A 565 -24.34 41.06 11.91
C GLU A 565 -22.94 41.52 11.47
N ASN A 566 -22.86 42.15 10.30
CA ASN A 566 -21.66 42.76 9.71
C ASN A 566 -20.47 41.82 9.43
N MET A 567 -20.68 40.49 9.51
CA MET A 567 -19.68 39.47 9.20
C MET A 567 -19.79 38.92 7.77
N ILE A 568 -18.67 38.42 7.23
CA ILE A 568 -18.61 37.71 5.94
C ILE A 568 -18.98 36.23 6.15
N TYR A 569 -19.85 35.70 5.30
CA TYR A 569 -20.31 34.31 5.33
C TYR A 569 -20.12 33.63 3.99
N ALA A 570 -19.73 32.36 3.95
CA ALA A 570 -19.64 31.57 2.73
C ALA A 570 -20.30 30.19 2.90
N GLY A 571 -21.45 30.00 2.25
CA GLY A 571 -22.23 28.76 2.31
C GLY A 571 -21.99 27.84 1.12
N ASN A 572 -22.61 26.66 1.16
CA ASN A 572 -22.54 25.63 0.13
C ASN A 572 -21.07 25.29 -0.25
N HIS A 573 -20.24 25.05 0.78
CA HIS A 573 -18.79 24.87 0.70
C HIS A 573 -18.06 26.02 -0.03
N GLY A 574 -18.51 27.26 0.13
CA GLY A 574 -17.85 28.46 -0.46
C GLY A 574 -18.34 28.87 -1.85
N ALA A 575 -19.34 28.19 -2.41
CA ALA A 575 -19.89 28.50 -3.72
C ALA A 575 -20.72 29.80 -3.75
N GLU A 576 -21.23 30.24 -2.59
CA GLU A 576 -22.00 31.47 -2.40
C GLU A 576 -21.47 32.24 -1.18
N ILE A 577 -21.21 33.54 -1.33
CA ILE A 577 -20.58 34.39 -0.32
C ILE A 577 -21.48 35.60 -0.05
N TRP A 578 -21.82 35.85 1.21
CA TRP A 578 -22.32 37.14 1.68
C TRP A 578 -21.13 38.00 2.08
N ASP A 579 -20.87 39.10 1.35
CA ASP A 579 -19.68 39.94 1.55
C ASP A 579 -19.83 41.00 2.67
N GLY A 580 -20.85 40.84 3.52
CA GLY A 580 -21.32 41.84 4.48
C GLY A 580 -22.45 42.70 3.92
N THR A 581 -22.40 43.05 2.62
CA THR A 581 -23.36 43.98 1.98
C THR A 581 -24.28 43.33 0.95
N ARG A 582 -23.79 42.30 0.23
CA ARG A 582 -24.51 41.66 -0.87
C ARG A 582 -24.13 40.18 -1.03
N LEU A 583 -24.92 39.49 -1.85
CA LEU A 583 -24.66 38.12 -2.30
C LEU A 583 -23.74 38.11 -3.53
N VAL A 584 -22.64 37.36 -3.44
CA VAL A 584 -21.72 37.04 -4.52
C VAL A 584 -21.79 35.53 -4.78
N LYS A 585 -21.90 35.11 -6.04
CA LYS A 585 -21.89 33.69 -6.42
C LYS A 585 -20.66 33.36 -7.26
N GLY A 586 -20.11 32.16 -7.08
CA GLY A 586 -19.01 31.66 -7.91
C GLY A 586 -19.40 31.48 -9.39
N LYS A 587 -18.39 31.36 -10.26
CA LYS A 587 -18.64 31.05 -11.68
C LYS A 587 -19.47 29.76 -11.80
N ARG A 588 -20.38 29.71 -12.78
CA ARG A 588 -21.33 28.61 -13.06
C ARG A 588 -22.40 28.31 -11.99
N ALA A 589 -22.39 28.94 -10.82
CA ALA A 589 -23.35 28.66 -9.75
C ALA A 589 -24.82 28.73 -10.21
N SER A 590 -25.21 29.78 -10.96
CA SER A 590 -26.59 29.96 -11.44
C SER A 590 -27.05 28.92 -12.46
N SER A 591 -26.14 28.45 -13.34
CA SER A 591 -26.47 27.37 -14.30
C SER A 591 -26.55 26.02 -13.59
N SER A 592 -25.66 25.77 -12.63
CA SER A 592 -25.71 24.58 -11.77
C SER A 592 -26.97 24.54 -10.91
N GLN A 593 -27.46 25.69 -10.43
CA GLN A 593 -28.72 25.79 -9.67
C GLN A 593 -29.93 25.33 -10.48
N LYS A 594 -29.99 25.63 -11.79
CA LYS A 594 -31.08 25.16 -12.67
C LYS A 594 -31.03 23.64 -12.87
N ALA A 595 -29.85 23.08 -13.12
CA ALA A 595 -29.69 21.64 -13.32
C ALA A 595 -29.88 20.83 -12.02
N MET A 596 -29.45 21.35 -10.86
CA MET A 596 -29.68 20.71 -9.56
C MET A 596 -31.18 20.57 -9.26
N LYS A 597 -32.00 21.58 -9.56
CA LYS A 597 -33.47 21.47 -9.42
C LYS A 597 -34.07 20.35 -10.29
N GLN A 598 -33.53 20.10 -11.49
CA GLN A 598 -33.97 19.01 -12.34
C GLN A 598 -33.58 17.64 -11.75
N ILE A 599 -32.34 17.49 -11.29
CA ILE A 599 -31.84 16.28 -10.61
C ILE A 599 -32.71 15.95 -9.37
N ILE A 600 -33.00 16.96 -8.53
CA ILE A 600 -33.85 16.80 -7.34
C ILE A 600 -35.28 16.40 -7.73
N HIS A 601 -35.83 16.94 -8.83
CA HIS A 601 -37.16 16.57 -9.30
C HIS A 601 -37.23 15.13 -9.84
N GLU A 602 -36.23 14.69 -10.60
CA GLU A 602 -36.12 13.28 -11.04
C GLU A 602 -35.98 12.34 -9.82
N LEU A 603 -35.08 12.65 -8.88
CA LEU A 603 -34.87 11.84 -7.68
C LEU A 603 -36.13 11.77 -6.80
N ARG A 604 -36.82 12.90 -6.56
CA ARG A 604 -38.08 12.92 -5.79
C ARG A 604 -39.17 12.09 -6.47
N THR A 605 -39.24 12.12 -7.79
CA THR A 605 -40.19 11.32 -8.58
C THR A 605 -39.87 9.83 -8.48
N SER A 606 -38.64 9.41 -8.81
CA SER A 606 -38.27 7.99 -8.89
C SER A 606 -38.08 7.30 -7.53
N LEU A 607 -37.75 8.03 -6.46
CA LEU A 607 -37.60 7.49 -5.10
C LEU A 607 -38.87 7.61 -4.25
N SER A 608 -39.94 8.25 -4.76
CA SER A 608 -41.22 8.47 -4.05
C SER A 608 -41.84 7.22 -3.43
N ALA A 609 -41.71 6.07 -4.09
CA ALA A 609 -42.26 4.79 -3.63
C ALA A 609 -41.40 4.08 -2.56
N ILE A 610 -40.26 4.65 -2.13
CA ILE A 610 -39.35 4.03 -1.17
C ILE A 610 -39.36 4.80 0.16
N SER A 611 -40.13 4.29 1.12
CA SER A 611 -40.17 4.84 2.47
C SER A 611 -38.79 4.86 3.14
N GLY A 612 -38.49 5.94 3.85
CA GLY A 612 -37.22 6.17 4.55
C GLY A 612 -36.16 6.96 3.77
N VAL A 613 -36.41 7.31 2.51
CA VAL A 613 -35.56 8.25 1.74
C VAL A 613 -35.92 9.70 2.11
N VAL A 614 -34.91 10.55 2.33
CA VAL A 614 -35.07 12.00 2.53
C VAL A 614 -34.12 12.76 1.61
N ILE A 615 -34.64 13.69 0.80
CA ILE A 615 -33.88 14.49 -0.17
C ILE A 615 -33.82 15.95 0.29
N GLU A 616 -32.67 16.30 0.85
CA GLU A 616 -32.29 17.63 1.35
C GLU A 616 -31.82 18.51 0.18
N ASP A 617 -32.53 19.60 -0.10
CA ASP A 617 -32.25 20.56 -1.18
C ASP A 617 -31.51 21.78 -0.61
N LYS A 618 -30.26 21.99 -1.02
CA LYS A 618 -29.41 23.12 -0.59
C LYS A 618 -29.27 24.19 -1.69
N GLY A 619 -30.16 24.15 -2.68
CA GLY A 619 -30.22 25.06 -3.82
C GLY A 619 -29.21 24.73 -4.93
N ILE A 620 -27.93 24.55 -4.59
CA ILE A 620 -26.87 24.20 -5.56
C ILE A 620 -26.16 22.87 -5.28
N THR A 621 -26.35 22.29 -4.10
CA THR A 621 -26.01 20.89 -3.78
C THR A 621 -27.26 20.17 -3.27
N ALA A 622 -27.20 18.84 -3.17
CA ALA A 622 -28.29 18.04 -2.59
C ALA A 622 -27.72 16.86 -1.79
N SER A 623 -28.44 16.45 -0.74
CA SER A 623 -28.08 15.27 0.06
C SER A 623 -29.26 14.29 0.14
N ILE A 624 -29.00 13.06 -0.28
CA ILE A 624 -29.97 11.97 -0.35
C ILE A 624 -29.66 11.03 0.82
N HIS A 625 -30.41 11.19 1.91
CA HIS A 625 -30.29 10.38 3.12
C HIS A 625 -31.15 9.12 2.95
N PHE A 626 -30.55 7.94 3.12
CA PHE A 626 -31.25 6.66 3.01
C PHE A 626 -31.09 5.81 4.29
N ARG A 627 -30.73 6.46 5.40
CA ARG A 627 -30.51 5.82 6.71
C ARG A 627 -31.75 5.13 7.28
N MET A 628 -32.95 5.61 6.96
CA MET A 628 -34.22 5.05 7.41
C MET A 628 -34.83 4.05 6.41
N VAL A 629 -34.17 3.80 5.27
CA VAL A 629 -34.60 2.80 4.28
C VAL A 629 -34.28 1.41 4.82
N SER A 630 -35.21 0.47 4.64
CA SER A 630 -34.99 -0.94 4.99
C SER A 630 -33.87 -1.56 4.14
N GLU A 631 -33.12 -2.51 4.70
CA GLU A 631 -31.94 -3.07 4.04
C GLU A 631 -32.28 -3.75 2.70
N ARG A 632 -33.42 -4.44 2.64
CA ARG A 632 -33.99 -5.02 1.41
C ARG A 632 -34.21 -4.01 0.28
N ASN A 633 -34.43 -2.73 0.59
CA ASN A 633 -34.64 -1.65 -0.38
C ASN A 633 -33.37 -0.81 -0.63
N THR A 634 -32.28 -1.03 0.12
CA THR A 634 -31.09 -0.17 0.04
C THR A 634 -30.42 -0.24 -1.33
N GLY A 635 -30.25 -1.43 -1.91
CA GLY A 635 -29.73 -1.60 -3.27
C GLY A 635 -30.54 -0.80 -4.31
N ARG A 636 -31.87 -0.98 -4.30
CA ARG A 636 -32.80 -0.28 -5.20
C ARG A 636 -32.71 1.25 -5.12
N VAL A 637 -32.40 1.83 -3.95
CA VAL A 637 -32.15 3.27 -3.81
C VAL A 637 -30.85 3.68 -4.51
N LEU A 638 -29.78 2.89 -4.37
CA LEU A 638 -28.52 3.13 -5.05
C LEU A 638 -28.68 3.00 -6.57
N ASP A 639 -29.38 1.97 -7.05
CA ASP A 639 -29.60 1.72 -8.49
C ASP A 639 -30.35 2.90 -9.15
N ILE A 640 -31.45 3.36 -8.54
CA ILE A 640 -32.23 4.51 -9.01
C ILE A 640 -31.40 5.79 -8.95
N PHE A 641 -30.65 5.99 -7.86
CA PHE A 641 -29.78 7.16 -7.70
C PHE A 641 -28.71 7.22 -8.81
N TRP A 642 -27.95 6.14 -9.03
CA TRP A 642 -26.87 6.13 -10.01
C TRP A 642 -27.39 6.23 -11.44
N SER A 643 -28.52 5.57 -11.76
CA SER A 643 -29.23 5.70 -13.04
C SER A 643 -29.62 7.15 -13.36
N ILE A 644 -29.93 7.97 -12.35
CA ILE A 644 -30.16 9.41 -12.53
C ILE A 644 -28.82 10.18 -12.57
N ALA A 645 -27.92 9.94 -11.61
CA ALA A 645 -26.66 10.67 -11.48
C ALA A 645 -25.73 10.54 -12.69
N ASP A 646 -25.69 9.38 -13.35
CA ASP A 646 -24.84 9.14 -14.52
C ASP A 646 -25.25 9.97 -15.75
N LYS A 647 -26.52 10.37 -15.86
CA LYS A 647 -26.98 11.34 -16.89
C LYS A 647 -26.29 12.69 -16.75
N TYR A 648 -25.82 13.02 -15.54
CA TYR A 648 -25.29 14.32 -15.15
C TYR A 648 -23.80 14.28 -14.77
N LYS A 649 -23.13 13.13 -14.94
CA LYS A 649 -21.75 12.87 -14.47
C LYS A 649 -20.68 13.84 -14.96
N ASP A 650 -20.91 14.50 -16.11
CA ASP A 650 -19.98 15.49 -16.69
C ASP A 650 -20.19 16.91 -16.11
N SER A 651 -21.36 17.18 -15.53
CA SER A 651 -21.71 18.46 -14.90
C SER A 651 -21.69 18.41 -13.37
N PHE A 652 -21.81 17.21 -12.78
CA PHE A 652 -21.88 16.99 -11.33
C PHE A 652 -20.93 15.85 -10.90
N MET A 653 -20.67 15.77 -9.61
CA MET A 653 -19.97 14.67 -8.95
C MET A 653 -20.76 14.23 -7.72
N VAL A 654 -20.54 12.99 -7.29
CA VAL A 654 -21.18 12.40 -6.10
C VAL A 654 -20.11 12.06 -5.08
N THR A 655 -20.36 12.42 -3.82
CA THR A 655 -19.60 11.96 -2.65
C THR A 655 -20.48 11.06 -1.77
N THR A 656 -19.90 10.00 -1.21
CA THR A 656 -20.61 8.98 -0.43
C THR A 656 -20.31 9.13 1.07
N GLY A 657 -21.28 8.79 1.92
CA GLY A 657 -21.15 8.82 3.38
C GLY A 657 -22.05 7.80 4.08
N LYS A 658 -22.01 7.71 5.42
CA LYS A 658 -22.67 6.64 6.20
C LYS A 658 -24.21 6.69 6.10
N LYS A 659 -24.75 5.98 5.10
CA LYS A 659 -26.13 5.99 4.59
C LYS A 659 -26.62 7.36 4.07
N VAL A 660 -25.74 8.09 3.39
CA VAL A 660 -26.05 9.33 2.64
C VAL A 660 -25.24 9.42 1.34
N LEU A 661 -25.84 9.96 0.28
CA LEU A 661 -25.17 10.35 -0.97
C LEU A 661 -25.31 11.86 -1.15
N GLU A 662 -24.27 12.54 -1.62
CA GLU A 662 -24.29 13.99 -1.81
C GLU A 662 -23.89 14.37 -3.23
N ILE A 663 -24.68 15.22 -3.89
CA ILE A 663 -24.48 15.66 -5.26
C ILE A 663 -23.94 17.10 -5.24
N ARG A 664 -22.79 17.32 -5.90
CA ARG A 664 -22.14 18.64 -6.02
C ARG A 664 -21.81 18.96 -7.48
N PRO A 665 -22.04 20.20 -7.97
CA PRO A 665 -21.63 20.61 -9.32
C PRO A 665 -20.11 20.55 -9.54
N ARG A 666 -19.67 20.29 -10.78
CA ARG A 666 -18.26 20.36 -11.18
C ARG A 666 -17.84 21.78 -11.54
N GLY A 667 -16.76 22.26 -10.94
CA GLY A 667 -16.14 23.55 -11.30
C GLY A 667 -16.91 24.80 -10.82
N ILE A 668 -17.74 24.65 -9.79
CA ILE A 668 -18.09 25.77 -8.89
C ILE A 668 -16.94 26.03 -7.90
N TRP A 669 -16.99 27.14 -7.17
CA TRP A 669 -16.03 27.44 -6.11
C TRP A 669 -16.18 26.49 -4.92
N ASN A 670 -15.05 26.17 -4.28
CA ASN A 670 -14.94 25.44 -3.02
C ASN A 670 -14.49 26.37 -1.88
N LYS A 671 -14.29 25.81 -0.66
CA LYS A 671 -13.87 26.58 0.52
C LYS A 671 -12.56 27.35 0.24
N GLY A 672 -11.64 26.73 -0.48
CA GLY A 672 -10.39 27.36 -0.92
C GLY A 672 -10.55 28.53 -1.89
N ASP A 673 -11.46 28.45 -2.85
CA ASP A 673 -11.76 29.56 -3.77
C ASP A 673 -12.48 30.70 -3.06
N ALA A 674 -13.35 30.41 -2.11
CA ALA A 674 -13.96 31.42 -1.24
C ALA A 674 -12.89 32.15 -0.40
N VAL A 675 -11.97 31.42 0.25
CA VAL A 675 -10.84 32.03 0.99
C VAL A 675 -9.97 32.89 0.07
N LYS A 676 -9.61 32.42 -1.14
CA LYS A 676 -8.87 33.24 -2.13
C LYS A 676 -9.62 34.52 -2.48
N TRP A 677 -10.94 34.45 -2.71
CA TRP A 677 -11.75 35.61 -3.07
C TRP A 677 -11.87 36.60 -1.90
N ILE A 678 -12.14 36.13 -0.68
CA ILE A 678 -12.24 36.99 0.51
C ILE A 678 -10.88 37.64 0.79
N CYS A 679 -9.77 36.88 0.74
CA CYS A 679 -8.43 37.43 0.89
C CYS A 679 -8.11 38.51 -0.16
N LYS A 680 -8.51 38.31 -1.42
CA LYS A 680 -8.27 39.28 -2.50
C LYS A 680 -9.01 40.61 -2.27
N ASN A 681 -10.23 40.58 -1.75
CA ASN A 681 -11.07 41.78 -1.61
C ASN A 681 -10.93 42.46 -0.24
N PHE A 682 -10.74 41.70 0.85
CA PHE A 682 -10.76 42.19 2.24
C PHE A 682 -9.44 41.97 3.01
N GLY A 683 -8.58 41.06 2.53
CA GLY A 683 -7.32 40.64 3.17
C GLY A 683 -6.14 41.59 3.00
N ARG A 684 -6.34 42.92 3.08
CA ARG A 684 -5.33 43.98 2.88
C ARG A 684 -3.98 43.70 3.59
N LYS A 685 -3.02 43.06 2.89
CA LYS A 685 -1.73 42.58 3.43
C LYS A 685 -1.84 41.72 4.71
N ARG A 686 -2.95 40.97 4.85
CA ARG A 686 -3.20 40.10 6.01
C ARG A 686 -2.80 38.64 5.73
N ILE A 687 -2.33 37.98 6.77
CA ILE A 687 -2.06 36.55 6.86
C ILE A 687 -3.40 35.85 7.14
N PRO A 688 -3.93 35.02 6.23
CA PRO A 688 -5.12 34.25 6.51
C PRO A 688 -4.79 33.11 7.48
N VAL A 689 -5.55 33.02 8.56
CA VAL A 689 -5.54 31.91 9.51
C VAL A 689 -6.86 31.18 9.33
N TYR A 690 -6.83 29.89 8.97
CA TYR A 690 -8.03 29.10 8.71
C TYR A 690 -8.16 27.96 9.73
N VAL A 691 -9.29 27.89 10.42
CA VAL A 691 -9.63 26.81 11.35
C VAL A 691 -10.80 26.01 10.77
N GLY A 692 -10.63 24.70 10.65
CA GLY A 692 -11.64 23.76 10.13
C GLY A 692 -11.43 22.35 10.69
N ASP A 693 -12.34 21.41 10.43
CA ASP A 693 -12.27 20.02 10.95
C ASP A 693 -12.36 18.95 9.86
N ASP A 694 -12.98 19.26 8.71
CA ASP A 694 -13.43 18.25 7.75
C ASP A 694 -12.49 18.03 6.56
N THR A 695 -12.87 17.12 5.66
CA THR A 695 -12.13 16.86 4.41
C THR A 695 -12.38 17.92 3.33
N THR A 696 -13.38 18.79 3.49
CA THR A 696 -13.64 19.88 2.56
C THR A 696 -12.82 21.13 2.89
N ASP A 697 -12.37 21.27 4.15
CA ASP A 697 -11.36 22.25 4.59
C ASP A 697 -9.98 22.00 3.96
N GLU A 698 -9.70 20.82 3.43
CA GLU A 698 -8.47 20.56 2.66
C GLU A 698 -8.31 21.47 1.45
N ASP A 699 -9.41 21.96 0.86
CA ASP A 699 -9.36 22.98 -0.19
C ASP A 699 -8.96 24.36 0.38
N ALA A 700 -9.37 24.69 1.60
CA ALA A 700 -9.02 25.93 2.29
C ALA A 700 -7.55 25.93 2.75
N PHE A 701 -7.09 24.85 3.40
CA PHE A 701 -5.69 24.68 3.79
C PHE A 701 -4.75 24.78 2.58
N ARG A 702 -5.06 24.06 1.48
CA ARG A 702 -4.28 24.15 0.22
C ARG A 702 -4.33 25.53 -0.44
N ALA A 703 -5.40 26.31 -0.25
CA ALA A 703 -5.51 27.66 -0.79
C ALA A 703 -4.60 28.69 -0.08
N ILE A 704 -4.30 28.48 1.20
CA ILE A 704 -3.45 29.39 2.01
C ILE A 704 -2.03 28.89 2.24
N LYS A 705 -1.71 27.65 1.83
CA LYS A 705 -0.41 27.00 2.01
C LYS A 705 0.75 27.90 1.57
N GLY A 706 1.71 28.14 2.48
CA GLY A 706 2.86 29.04 2.26
C GLY A 706 2.54 30.55 2.22
N LYS A 707 1.31 30.95 2.56
CA LYS A 707 0.84 32.36 2.62
C LYS A 707 0.06 32.69 3.90
N GLY A 708 -0.41 31.67 4.61
CA GLY A 708 -1.24 31.73 5.80
C GLY A 708 -0.92 30.61 6.79
N ILE A 709 -1.86 30.31 7.67
CA ILE A 709 -1.77 29.25 8.68
C ILE A 709 -3.04 28.40 8.66
N GLY A 710 -2.94 27.15 8.24
CA GLY A 710 -4.01 26.16 8.34
C GLY A 710 -4.00 25.44 9.69
N ILE A 711 -5.17 25.35 10.33
CA ILE A 711 -5.34 24.78 11.66
C ILE A 711 -6.51 23.78 11.61
N CYS A 712 -6.26 22.52 11.94
CA CYS A 712 -7.31 21.51 12.01
C CYS A 712 -7.83 21.29 13.44
N VAL A 713 -9.14 21.17 13.64
CA VAL A 713 -9.75 20.62 14.85
C VAL A 713 -9.81 19.10 14.68
N GLY A 714 -9.08 18.35 15.51
CA GLY A 714 -8.79 16.94 15.28
C GLY A 714 -7.43 16.75 14.61
N TRP A 715 -7.39 16.23 13.38
CA TRP A 715 -6.17 16.07 12.58
C TRP A 715 -6.48 16.03 11.08
N ASN A 716 -5.75 16.82 10.29
CA ASN A 716 -5.84 16.82 8.83
C ASN A 716 -4.43 16.88 8.20
N PRO A 717 -4.13 16.15 7.12
CA PRO A 717 -2.80 16.08 6.52
C PRO A 717 -2.40 17.32 5.70
N GLU A 718 -3.31 18.26 5.43
CA GLU A 718 -3.06 19.49 4.68
C GLU A 718 -2.92 20.75 5.57
N SER A 719 -3.32 20.69 6.86
CA SER A 719 -3.16 21.78 7.82
C SER A 719 -1.74 21.89 8.41
N ASP A 720 -1.29 23.10 8.72
CA ASP A 720 0.03 23.38 9.30
C ASP A 720 0.10 23.10 10.82
N TYR A 721 -1.04 23.17 11.53
CA TYR A 721 -1.18 22.91 12.96
C TYR A 721 -2.50 22.18 13.28
N TYR A 722 -2.65 21.68 14.51
CA TYR A 722 -3.90 21.08 14.98
C TYR A 722 -4.26 21.45 16.42
N LEU A 723 -5.56 21.44 16.71
CA LEU A 723 -6.22 21.62 18.00
C LEU A 723 -6.99 20.34 18.33
N LYS A 724 -6.98 19.88 19.59
CA LYS A 724 -7.63 18.61 19.97
C LYS A 724 -9.16 18.71 20.09
N THR A 725 -9.66 19.88 20.49
CA THR A 725 -11.08 20.08 20.87
C THR A 725 -11.55 21.48 20.51
N GLN A 726 -12.86 21.69 20.54
CA GLN A 726 -13.48 23.01 20.33
C GLN A 726 -13.20 23.98 21.47
N ASP A 727 -12.89 23.51 22.69
CA ASP A 727 -12.41 24.39 23.75
C ASP A 727 -10.98 24.89 23.48
N GLU A 728 -10.13 24.11 22.78
CA GLU A 728 -8.87 24.64 22.24
C GLU A 728 -9.11 25.68 21.12
N VAL A 729 -10.23 25.60 20.34
CA VAL A 729 -10.65 26.67 19.40
C VAL A 729 -11.09 27.93 20.16
N LYS A 730 -11.88 27.80 21.24
CA LYS A 730 -12.23 28.93 22.11
C LYS A 730 -10.98 29.57 22.72
N GLN A 731 -10.01 28.76 23.15
CA GLN A 731 -8.72 29.25 23.65
C GLN A 731 -7.95 29.98 22.55
N LEU A 732 -7.91 29.48 21.31
CA LEU A 732 -7.28 30.16 20.18
C LEU A 732 -7.93 31.52 19.90
N ILE A 733 -9.27 31.59 19.88
CA ILE A 733 -10.00 32.85 19.71
C ILE A 733 -9.72 33.82 20.88
N LYS A 734 -9.69 33.32 22.12
CA LYS A 734 -9.31 34.11 23.31
C LYS A 734 -7.86 34.61 23.23
N VAL A 735 -6.92 33.81 22.71
CA VAL A 735 -5.49 34.18 22.55
C VAL A 735 -5.27 35.16 21.41
N ILE A 736 -5.88 34.98 20.24
CA ILE A 736 -5.84 35.99 19.16
C ILE A 736 -6.46 37.32 19.67
N GLY A 737 -7.47 37.21 20.54
CA GLY A 737 -8.08 38.33 21.24
C GLY A 737 -7.30 38.91 22.44
N ASN A 738 -6.26 38.26 23.00
CA ASN A 738 -5.53 38.74 24.19
C ASN A 738 -3.92 38.29 24.28
N PHE A 739 -1.92 39.43 23.91
CA PHE A 739 -1.57 40.68 23.11
C PHE A 739 -1.13 41.96 23.84
N LYS A 740 -0.47 42.83 23.05
CA LYS A 740 -0.94 44.21 22.83
C LYS A 740 -1.02 44.47 21.31
N SER A 741 -1.42 45.66 20.89
CA SER A 741 -1.65 46.06 19.49
C SER A 741 -0.37 46.13 18.65
#